data_AF-A0A2T7PHE6-F1
#
_entry.id   AF-A0A2T7PHE6-F1
#
_cell.length_a   1.000
_cell.length_b   1.000
_cell.length_c   1.000
_cell.angle_alpha   90.00
_cell.angle_beta   90.00
_cell.angle_gamma   90.00
#
_symmetry.space_group_name_H-M   'P 1'
#
loop_
_entity.id
_entity.type
_entity.pdbx_description
1 polymer ?
#
loop_
_entity_poly.entity_id
_entity_poly.type
_entity_poly.pdbx_seq_one_letter_code
_entity_poly.pdbx_strand_id
1 'polypeptide(L)'
;MTEHEGEFKAKFLSFLYSKSSKVSNSFTITNAKRQRIIRCLKDPHSEPSSKFRFWVRQKKFRLIQSEDGEGDIVGVPADEKIGEETLYKRAAVIEEFWDLINTAHVENGHIGLSQTYAAIRRVYALLPRCLVAKYIQLCPICRRTARQSYIGRNRAPPAVLPSTKLVDGGSINRSELNQTITVVTTTSPTQFDALGTTEIIADGTLQASAIQSIIAQEGLSNSDVIAEITLNQTEDGQTVAVVSEAPSQVHLDGHHSAHSEMETQTHVVTMEGDGTAVTASPQGNPVVIFNCHICNKQFEKKLTYQRHLRTHSEHNPTMPVVLTPPPPKRIKLERRTRSVGQRHAVILDVDMGVDAGQALMLAACRPDVDVMAVTCVSGIVTIEHACNNALRVLKACNREDIPVFRGAEKPLVGEATQTTENLVGVAWDSSVDTRQIEPEHAVSALIRFVNDNPGQITLVCLGPLTNLALALRLDPQVGKKLKNVYILGGNIEGRGSSTPCAEQNFHFDPESAHIVLQETSNITLLPYEVCSRHVLAGDFFYSWVHLGTVKSEFVRTSSDENWLQLHNKNGYAPGCAYAMAVAIDRSIATDQELVFARVELGGTLARGMMVVDWGLVWGKANIQIVRSLDMGKIQGMLAAMVQDEAILEQY
;
A
#
# COMPACT_ATOMS: atom_id res chain seq x y z
N MET A 1 -20.88 6.92 41.47
CA MET A 1 -20.80 7.07 40.00
C MET A 1 -21.65 8.25 39.60
N THR A 2 -21.04 9.26 38.97
CA THR A 2 -21.81 10.41 38.46
C THR A 2 -22.67 9.98 37.27
N GLU A 3 -23.80 10.65 37.02
CA GLU A 3 -24.73 10.33 35.92
C GLU A 3 -24.02 10.23 34.54
N HIS A 4 -22.97 11.04 34.35
CA HIS A 4 -22.10 11.03 33.18
C HIS A 4 -21.19 9.80 33.05
N GLU A 5 -20.79 9.19 34.16
CA GLU A 5 -19.95 8.00 34.19
C GLU A 5 -20.77 6.75 33.82
N GLY A 6 -22.02 6.68 34.28
CA GLY A 6 -22.98 5.63 33.89
C GLY A 6 -23.31 5.67 32.40
N GLU A 7 -23.55 6.87 31.84
CA GLU A 7 -23.81 7.05 30.41
C GLU A 7 -22.59 6.70 29.55
N PHE A 8 -21.38 7.08 30.00
CA PHE A 8 -20.11 6.72 29.36
C PHE A 8 -19.92 5.19 29.32
N LYS A 9 -20.12 4.52 30.46
CA LYS A 9 -20.05 3.05 30.56
C LYS A 9 -21.05 2.37 29.64
N ALA A 10 -22.30 2.81 29.62
CA ALA A 10 -23.34 2.26 28.76
C ALA A 10 -22.99 2.40 27.26
N LYS A 11 -22.46 3.56 26.84
CA LYS A 11 -22.04 3.81 25.44
C LYS A 11 -20.87 2.92 25.02
N PHE A 12 -19.88 2.76 25.88
CA PHE A 12 -18.75 1.89 25.59
C PHE A 12 -19.16 0.42 25.52
N LEU A 13 -19.94 -0.06 26.49
CA LEU A 13 -20.42 -1.45 26.51
C LEU A 13 -21.32 -1.76 25.32
N SER A 14 -22.21 -0.84 24.92
CA SER A 14 -23.01 -0.98 23.70
C SER A 14 -22.13 -1.15 22.45
N PHE A 15 -21.09 -0.33 22.31
CA PHE A 15 -20.11 -0.47 21.23
C PHE A 15 -19.37 -1.81 21.29
N LEU A 16 -18.90 -2.21 22.47
CA LEU A 16 -18.19 -3.46 22.69
C LEU A 16 -19.01 -4.69 22.28
N TYR A 17 -20.27 -4.77 22.71
CA TYR A 17 -21.15 -5.89 22.39
C TYR A 17 -21.65 -5.87 20.94
N SER A 18 -21.82 -4.69 20.33
CA SER A 18 -22.13 -4.57 18.89
C SER A 18 -21.01 -5.11 17.98
N LYS A 19 -19.75 -5.05 18.45
CA LYS A 19 -18.58 -5.62 17.77
C LYS A 19 -18.37 -7.08 18.15
N SER A 20 -18.70 -7.51 19.36
CA SER A 20 -18.56 -8.91 19.80
C SER A 20 -19.35 -9.90 18.92
N SER A 21 -20.54 -9.53 18.45
CA SER A 21 -21.34 -10.35 17.54
C SER A 21 -20.81 -10.38 16.10
N LYS A 22 -20.05 -9.36 15.66
CA LYS A 22 -19.47 -9.24 14.31
C LYS A 22 -17.99 -9.63 14.22
N VAL A 23 -17.25 -9.65 15.34
CA VAL A 23 -15.80 -9.96 15.45
C VAL A 23 -15.57 -11.35 16.09
N SER A 24 -16.63 -12.11 16.30
CA SER A 24 -16.60 -13.48 16.82
C SER A 24 -15.97 -14.43 15.79
N ASN A 25 -14.63 -14.49 15.71
CA ASN A 25 -13.93 -15.80 15.66
C ASN A 25 -12.40 -15.85 15.81
N SER A 26 -11.61 -14.77 15.99
CA SER A 26 -10.15 -14.97 16.11
C SER A 26 -9.35 -14.17 17.16
N PHE A 27 -9.86 -13.06 17.71
CA PHE A 27 -9.01 -12.17 18.54
C PHE A 27 -9.47 -11.88 19.98
N THR A 28 -10.70 -12.21 20.37
CA THR A 28 -11.24 -11.94 21.72
C THR A 28 -11.82 -13.19 22.39
N ILE A 29 -11.84 -13.20 23.72
CA ILE A 29 -12.29 -14.32 24.56
C ILE A 29 -13.40 -13.82 25.50
N THR A 30 -14.51 -14.56 25.57
CA THR A 30 -15.56 -14.34 26.60
C THR A 30 -15.29 -15.19 27.83
N ASN A 31 -15.93 -14.90 28.96
CA ASN A 31 -15.86 -15.73 30.16
C ASN A 31 -16.24 -17.20 29.88
N ALA A 32 -17.29 -17.43 29.11
CA ALA A 32 -17.70 -18.79 28.70
C ALA A 32 -16.60 -19.49 27.87
N LYS A 33 -15.94 -18.75 26.96
CA LYS A 33 -14.84 -19.28 26.15
C LYS A 33 -13.58 -19.51 26.98
N ARG A 34 -13.28 -18.66 27.97
CA ARG A 34 -12.20 -18.85 28.95
C ARG A 34 -12.39 -20.15 29.74
N GLN A 35 -13.58 -20.40 30.27
CA GLN A 35 -13.90 -21.65 30.98
C GLN A 35 -13.79 -22.89 30.08
N ARG A 36 -14.16 -22.75 28.80
CA ARG A 36 -13.96 -23.81 27.80
C ARG A 36 -12.48 -24.08 27.51
N ILE A 37 -11.64 -23.03 27.43
CA ILE A 37 -10.18 -23.16 27.30
C ILE A 37 -9.60 -23.87 28.52
N ILE A 38 -9.97 -23.47 29.75
CA ILE A 38 -9.49 -24.10 30.99
C ILE A 38 -9.83 -25.59 31.01
N ARG A 39 -11.07 -25.97 30.69
CA ARG A 39 -11.47 -27.38 30.58
C ARG A 39 -10.64 -28.14 29.55
N CYS A 40 -10.43 -27.56 28.37
CA CYS A 40 -9.60 -28.15 27.32
C CYS A 40 -8.11 -28.28 27.72
N LEU A 41 -7.58 -27.38 28.56
CA LEU A 41 -6.21 -27.43 29.05
C LEU A 41 -6.03 -28.48 30.17
N LYS A 42 -7.04 -28.65 31.04
CA LYS A 42 -7.03 -29.66 32.11
C LYS A 42 -7.24 -31.08 31.58
N ASP A 43 -8.18 -31.23 30.65
CA ASP A 43 -8.45 -32.50 29.98
C ASP A 43 -8.75 -32.25 28.49
N PRO A 44 -7.78 -32.46 27.58
CA PRO A 44 -7.98 -32.30 26.15
C PRO A 44 -9.07 -33.21 25.57
N HIS A 45 -9.40 -34.34 26.20
CA HIS A 45 -10.45 -35.25 25.73
C HIS A 45 -11.86 -34.80 26.11
N SER A 46 -11.98 -33.90 27.11
CA SER A 46 -13.26 -33.29 27.52
C SER A 46 -13.87 -32.35 26.48
N GLU A 47 -13.07 -31.85 25.53
CA GLU A 47 -13.53 -30.97 24.46
C GLU A 47 -13.82 -31.77 23.19
N PRO A 48 -15.09 -31.89 22.73
CA PRO A 48 -15.42 -32.69 21.56
C PRO A 48 -14.92 -32.10 20.24
N SER A 49 -14.76 -30.78 20.13
CA SER A 49 -14.35 -30.12 18.90
C SER A 49 -12.84 -30.21 18.63
N SER A 50 -12.44 -31.01 17.64
CA SER A 50 -11.05 -31.09 17.18
C SER A 50 -10.49 -29.74 16.71
N LYS A 51 -11.32 -28.93 16.06
CA LYS A 51 -10.98 -27.56 15.65
C LYS A 51 -10.68 -26.67 16.85
N PHE A 52 -11.45 -26.78 17.94
CA PHE A 52 -11.21 -26.01 19.16
C PHE A 52 -9.92 -26.45 19.86
N ARG A 53 -9.68 -27.77 19.97
CA ARG A 53 -8.43 -28.30 20.54
C ARG A 53 -7.20 -27.83 19.76
N PHE A 54 -7.27 -27.83 18.43
CA PHE A 54 -6.19 -27.32 17.57
C PHE A 54 -5.95 -25.82 17.79
N TRP A 55 -7.01 -25.02 17.85
CA TRP A 55 -6.91 -23.58 18.11
C TRP A 55 -6.29 -23.26 19.47
N VAL A 56 -6.66 -23.99 20.54
CA VAL A 56 -6.08 -23.83 21.87
C VAL A 56 -4.56 -24.09 21.86
N ARG A 57 -4.14 -25.15 21.15
CA ARG A 57 -2.72 -25.50 20.98
C ARG A 57 -1.96 -24.46 20.13
N GLN A 58 -2.54 -24.02 19.02
CA GLN A 58 -1.90 -23.00 18.16
C GLN A 58 -1.67 -21.68 18.88
N LYS A 59 -2.61 -21.26 19.73
CA LYS A 59 -2.46 -20.05 20.55
C LYS A 59 -1.56 -20.24 21.77
N LYS A 60 -1.04 -21.45 21.99
CA LYS A 60 -0.14 -21.82 23.09
C LYS A 60 -0.68 -21.40 24.46
N PHE A 61 -1.99 -21.51 24.67
CA PHE A 61 -2.57 -21.18 25.97
C PHE A 61 -2.01 -22.11 27.06
N ARG A 62 -1.79 -21.55 28.25
CA ARG A 62 -1.42 -22.32 29.45
C ARG A 62 -2.18 -21.82 30.66
N LEU A 63 -2.26 -22.65 31.69
CA LEU A 63 -2.67 -22.21 33.01
C LEU A 63 -1.48 -21.58 33.71
N ILE A 64 -1.65 -20.35 34.20
CA ILE A 64 -0.66 -19.64 35.01
C ILE A 64 -1.22 -19.50 36.43
N GLN A 65 -0.33 -19.52 37.42
CA GLN A 65 -0.73 -19.39 38.82
C GLN A 65 -1.17 -17.95 39.12
N SER A 66 -2.29 -17.82 39.83
CA SER A 66 -2.73 -16.55 40.40
C SER A 66 -1.86 -16.20 41.61
N GLU A 67 -1.44 -14.94 41.74
CA GLU A 67 -0.68 -14.44 42.90
C GLU A 67 -1.49 -14.57 44.21
N ASP A 68 -2.81 -14.57 44.12
CA ASP A 68 -3.73 -14.66 45.25
C ASP A 68 -4.22 -16.10 45.53
N GLY A 69 -3.73 -17.10 44.77
CA GLY A 69 -4.14 -18.51 44.92
C GLY A 69 -5.56 -18.85 44.47
N GLU A 70 -6.38 -17.87 44.09
CA GLU A 70 -7.73 -18.09 43.58
C GLU A 70 -7.78 -18.14 42.04
N GLY A 71 -8.20 -19.29 41.52
CA GLY A 71 -8.64 -19.47 40.13
C GLY A 71 -7.56 -19.83 39.10
N ASP A 72 -7.96 -20.57 38.07
CA ASP A 72 -7.10 -20.89 36.92
C ASP A 72 -7.05 -19.71 35.94
N ILE A 73 -5.89 -19.06 35.84
CA ILE A 73 -5.69 -17.94 34.88
C ILE A 73 -5.20 -18.51 33.55
N VAL A 74 -5.82 -18.07 32.45
CA VAL A 74 -5.37 -18.43 31.09
C VAL A 74 -4.28 -17.45 30.65
N GLY A 75 -3.07 -17.96 30.45
CA GLY A 75 -1.91 -17.23 29.94
C GLY A 75 -1.67 -17.45 28.45
N VAL A 76 -1.11 -16.43 27.78
CA VAL A 76 -0.64 -16.44 26.40
C VAL A 76 0.83 -16.04 26.38
N PRO A 77 1.71 -16.70 25.61
CA PRO A 77 3.12 -16.32 25.57
C PRO A 77 3.30 -14.88 25.11
N ALA A 78 4.18 -14.15 25.79
CA ALA A 78 4.64 -12.82 25.39
C ALA A 78 5.69 -12.95 24.28
N ASP A 79 5.83 -11.90 23.47
CA ASP A 79 6.84 -11.83 22.40
C ASP A 79 8.27 -11.66 22.95
N GLU A 80 8.41 -11.30 24.23
CA GLU A 80 9.68 -11.10 24.94
C GLU A 80 10.13 -12.38 25.66
N LYS A 81 11.43 -12.72 25.56
CA LYS A 81 12.07 -13.81 26.31
C LYS A 81 13.05 -13.23 27.34
N ILE A 82 13.03 -13.74 28.56
CA ILE A 82 14.04 -13.43 29.58
C ILE A 82 14.82 -14.73 29.83
N GLY A 83 16.01 -14.84 29.25
CA GLY A 83 16.78 -16.09 29.25
C GLY A 83 16.06 -17.21 28.48
N GLU A 84 16.01 -18.42 29.07
CA GLU A 84 15.35 -19.60 28.47
C GLU A 84 13.85 -19.71 28.78
N GLU A 85 13.30 -18.88 29.69
CA GLU A 85 11.90 -18.95 30.09
C GLU A 85 11.00 -18.05 29.23
N THR A 86 9.89 -18.63 28.75
CA THR A 86 8.86 -17.88 28.02
C THR A 86 7.92 -17.20 29.01
N LEU A 87 7.88 -15.86 29.00
CA LEU A 87 6.94 -15.09 29.81
C LEU A 87 5.50 -15.28 29.29
N TYR A 88 4.51 -15.35 30.19
CA TYR A 88 3.09 -15.44 29.83
C TYR A 88 2.33 -14.22 30.35
N LYS A 89 1.49 -13.64 29.49
CA LYS A 89 0.57 -12.54 29.83
C LYS A 89 -0.84 -13.09 30.04
N ARG A 90 -1.60 -12.46 30.96
CA ARG A 90 -2.98 -12.86 31.25
C ARG A 90 -3.86 -12.60 30.03
N ALA A 91 -4.66 -13.58 29.59
CA ALA A 91 -5.61 -13.38 28.50
C ALA A 91 -6.78 -12.53 28.98
N ALA A 92 -6.90 -11.29 28.48
CA ALA A 92 -8.02 -10.43 28.80
C ALA A 92 -9.32 -10.97 28.19
N VAL A 93 -10.41 -10.95 28.97
CA VAL A 93 -11.75 -11.30 28.48
C VAL A 93 -12.60 -10.07 28.25
N ILE A 94 -13.57 -10.18 27.34
CA ILE A 94 -14.44 -9.07 26.92
C ILE A 94 -15.12 -8.41 28.12
N GLU A 95 -15.56 -9.21 29.09
CA GLU A 95 -16.24 -8.75 30.30
C GLU A 95 -15.36 -7.89 31.21
N GLU A 96 -14.02 -8.03 31.12
CA GLU A 96 -13.05 -7.27 31.91
C GLU A 96 -12.55 -6.01 31.19
N PHE A 97 -12.80 -5.86 29.88
CA PHE A 97 -12.20 -4.78 29.09
C PHE A 97 -12.54 -3.38 29.61
N TRP A 98 -13.75 -3.18 30.12
CA TRP A 98 -14.13 -1.90 30.71
C TRP A 98 -13.23 -1.56 31.91
N ASP A 99 -13.13 -2.46 32.88
CA ASP A 99 -12.38 -2.21 34.11
C ASP A 99 -10.88 -2.09 33.81
N LEU A 100 -10.34 -2.96 32.95
CA LEU A 100 -8.92 -2.90 32.54
C LEU A 100 -8.55 -1.58 31.89
N ILE A 101 -9.38 -1.09 30.96
CA ILE A 101 -9.10 0.18 30.27
C ILE A 101 -9.37 1.35 31.20
N ASN A 102 -10.42 1.29 32.02
CA ASN A 102 -10.73 2.34 32.99
C ASN A 102 -9.59 2.52 34.00
N THR A 103 -9.11 1.45 34.61
CA THR A 103 -7.99 1.49 35.56
C THR A 103 -6.70 1.97 34.87
N ALA A 104 -6.37 1.43 33.70
CA ALA A 104 -5.18 1.87 32.98
C ALA A 104 -5.25 3.34 32.53
N HIS A 105 -6.44 3.88 32.24
CA HIS A 105 -6.60 5.22 31.68
C HIS A 105 -6.93 6.27 32.74
N VAL A 106 -8.00 6.06 33.50
CA VAL A 106 -8.58 7.04 34.44
C VAL A 106 -7.76 7.11 35.73
N GLU A 107 -7.43 5.98 36.33
CA GLU A 107 -6.67 5.96 37.59
C GLU A 107 -5.22 6.44 37.41
N ASN A 108 -4.70 6.35 36.17
CA ASN A 108 -3.39 6.91 35.81
C ASN A 108 -3.46 8.37 35.32
N GLY A 109 -4.59 9.07 35.48
CA GLY A 109 -4.70 10.50 35.20
C GLY A 109 -4.96 10.85 33.73
N HIS A 110 -5.77 10.05 33.02
CA HIS A 110 -6.14 10.27 31.61
C HIS A 110 -4.96 10.26 30.64
N ILE A 111 -4.01 9.36 30.87
CA ILE A 111 -2.84 9.16 30.01
C ILE A 111 -3.23 8.85 28.57
N GLY A 112 -2.43 9.30 27.60
CA GLY A 112 -2.76 9.18 26.17
C GLY A 112 -2.90 7.72 25.70
N LEU A 113 -3.40 7.52 24.48
CA LEU A 113 -3.65 6.18 23.91
C LEU A 113 -2.44 5.25 23.99
N SER A 114 -1.26 5.72 23.58
CA SER A 114 -0.05 4.90 23.58
C SER A 114 0.36 4.45 24.99
N GLN A 115 0.24 5.34 25.97
CA GLN A 115 0.60 5.05 27.37
C GLN A 115 -0.44 4.13 28.04
N THR A 116 -1.73 4.40 27.83
CA THR A 116 -2.83 3.54 28.30
C THR A 116 -2.67 2.12 27.75
N TYR A 117 -2.39 2.00 26.45
CA TYR A 117 -2.24 0.69 25.81
C TYR A 117 -0.97 -0.04 26.24
N ALA A 118 0.14 0.67 26.43
CA ALA A 118 1.37 0.10 26.96
C ALA A 118 1.19 -0.44 28.39
N ALA A 119 0.49 0.30 29.26
CA ALA A 119 0.18 -0.14 30.62
C ALA A 119 -0.61 -1.46 30.64
N ILE A 120 -1.63 -1.58 29.77
CA ILE A 120 -2.42 -2.82 29.63
C ILE A 120 -1.56 -3.96 29.09
N ARG A 121 -0.76 -3.75 28.02
CA ARG A 121 0.04 -4.80 27.38
C ARG A 121 1.19 -5.34 28.23
N ARG A 122 1.55 -4.67 29.34
CA ARG A 122 2.52 -5.22 30.30
C ARG A 122 1.98 -6.47 31.00
N VAL A 123 0.68 -6.47 31.32
CA VAL A 123 0.05 -7.53 32.14
C VAL A 123 -0.89 -8.41 31.32
N TYR A 124 -1.57 -7.83 30.34
CA TYR A 124 -2.65 -8.48 29.59
C TYR A 124 -2.36 -8.64 28.09
N ALA A 125 -2.79 -9.76 27.53
CA ALA A 125 -2.83 -10.05 26.09
C ALA A 125 -4.28 -10.10 25.59
N LEU A 126 -4.47 -10.09 24.26
CA LEU A 126 -5.78 -10.23 23.59
C LEU A 126 -6.76 -9.07 23.84
N LEU A 127 -6.27 -7.89 24.22
CA LEU A 127 -7.03 -6.63 24.23
C LEU A 127 -6.68 -5.78 22.99
N PRO A 128 -7.62 -5.57 22.05
CA PRO A 128 -7.38 -4.78 20.85
C PRO A 128 -7.14 -3.28 21.12
N ARG A 129 -6.09 -2.70 20.51
CA ARG A 129 -5.75 -1.26 20.63
C ARG A 129 -6.90 -0.34 20.20
N CYS A 130 -7.70 -0.75 19.22
CA CYS A 130 -8.85 0.03 18.74
C CYS A 130 -9.95 0.20 19.79
N LEU A 131 -10.12 -0.75 20.72
CA LEU A 131 -11.08 -0.62 21.82
C LEU A 131 -10.60 0.41 22.84
N VAL A 132 -9.30 0.44 23.14
CA VAL A 132 -8.69 1.49 23.99
C VAL A 132 -8.87 2.87 23.37
N ALA A 133 -8.62 3.00 22.06
CA ALA A 133 -8.83 4.25 21.34
C ALA A 133 -10.29 4.73 21.44
N LYS A 134 -11.25 3.81 21.27
CA LYS A 134 -12.68 4.14 21.37
C LYS A 134 -13.08 4.55 22.79
N TYR A 135 -12.56 3.88 23.81
CA TYR A 135 -12.76 4.27 25.20
C TYR A 135 -12.32 5.71 25.46
N ILE A 136 -11.10 6.07 25.05
CA ILE A 136 -10.55 7.41 25.23
C ILE A 136 -11.35 8.48 24.47
N GLN A 137 -11.82 8.17 23.26
CA GLN A 137 -12.70 9.08 22.49
C GLN A 137 -14.04 9.37 23.21
N LEU A 138 -14.55 8.38 23.94
CA LEU A 138 -15.80 8.49 24.68
C LEU A 138 -15.59 9.07 26.09
N CYS A 139 -14.35 9.12 26.59
CA CYS A 139 -14.00 9.64 27.91
C CYS A 139 -14.45 11.11 28.07
N PRO A 140 -15.31 11.43 29.05
CA PRO A 140 -15.83 12.79 29.24
C PRO A 140 -14.76 13.85 29.50
N ILE A 141 -13.67 13.47 30.17
CA ILE A 141 -12.57 14.38 30.55
C ILE A 141 -11.71 14.69 29.33
N CYS A 142 -11.19 13.67 28.64
CA CYS A 142 -10.38 13.86 27.42
C CYS A 142 -11.15 14.64 26.34
N ARG A 143 -12.46 14.42 26.23
CA ARG A 143 -13.33 15.13 25.28
C ARG A 143 -13.53 16.61 25.62
N ARG A 144 -13.52 16.99 26.90
CA ARG A 144 -13.61 18.40 27.34
C ARG A 144 -12.29 19.14 27.08
N THR A 145 -11.16 18.51 27.36
CA THR A 145 -9.83 19.09 27.10
C THR A 145 -9.60 19.35 25.61
N ALA A 146 -10.05 18.43 24.74
CA ALA A 146 -10.01 18.60 23.28
C ALA A 146 -10.92 19.72 22.76
N ARG A 147 -12.00 20.07 23.47
CA ARG A 147 -12.89 21.19 23.11
C ARG A 147 -12.34 22.54 23.57
N GLN A 148 -11.66 22.62 24.71
CA GLN A 148 -11.07 23.86 25.21
C GLN A 148 -9.86 24.32 24.37
N SER A 149 -9.03 23.38 23.88
CA SER A 149 -7.92 23.68 22.98
C SER A 149 -8.35 24.19 21.60
N TYR A 150 -9.60 23.93 21.19
CA TYR A 150 -10.16 24.37 19.91
C TYR A 150 -10.74 25.81 19.96
N ILE A 151 -11.15 26.28 21.14
CA ILE A 151 -11.76 27.62 21.30
C ILE A 151 -10.70 28.73 21.44
N GLY A 152 -9.46 28.40 21.85
CA GLY A 152 -8.39 29.37 22.09
C GLY A 152 -7.58 29.84 20.88
N ARG A 153 -7.87 29.38 19.65
CA ARG A 153 -7.02 29.65 18.46
C ARG A 153 -7.59 30.61 17.40
N ASN A 154 -8.70 31.30 17.67
CA ASN A 154 -9.24 32.31 16.74
C ASN A 154 -9.24 33.71 17.37
N ARG A 155 -8.14 34.47 17.17
CA ARG A 155 -8.11 35.94 16.96
C ARG A 155 -6.66 36.47 16.91
N ALA A 156 -6.15 36.72 15.69
CA ALA A 156 -5.40 37.91 15.28
C ALA A 156 -4.89 37.74 13.82
N PRO A 157 -4.98 38.75 12.94
CA PRO A 157 -4.37 38.69 11.62
C PRO A 157 -2.83 38.81 11.71
N PRO A 158 -2.07 38.35 10.69
CA PRO A 158 -0.62 38.38 10.75
C PRO A 158 -0.10 39.83 10.73
N ALA A 159 0.71 40.18 11.72
CA ALA A 159 1.40 41.46 11.77
C ALA A 159 2.57 41.47 10.77
N VAL A 160 2.58 42.49 9.92
CA VAL A 160 3.70 42.89 9.06
C VAL A 160 4.86 43.32 9.95
N LEU A 161 6.05 42.73 9.77
CA LEU A 161 7.29 43.23 10.38
C LEU A 161 8.05 44.13 9.39
N PRO A 162 8.62 45.26 9.87
CA PRO A 162 9.15 46.32 9.03
C PRO A 162 10.59 46.09 8.56
N SER A 163 10.91 46.68 7.42
CA SER A 163 12.25 46.91 6.87
C SER A 163 13.09 47.86 7.72
N THR A 164 14.41 47.62 7.77
CA THR A 164 15.59 48.53 7.97
C THR A 164 16.62 47.86 8.89
N LYS A 165 17.95 47.99 8.78
CA LYS A 165 18.89 48.71 7.91
C LYS A 165 20.27 48.06 8.10
N LEU A 166 21.11 48.14 7.07
CA LEU A 166 22.56 47.87 7.11
C LEU A 166 23.30 48.77 8.11
N VAL A 167 24.19 48.19 8.92
CA VAL A 167 25.43 48.82 9.43
C VAL A 167 26.53 47.76 9.50
N ASP A 168 27.70 48.12 8.97
CA ASP A 168 28.96 47.37 8.89
C ASP A 168 29.63 47.09 10.24
N GLY A 169 30.46 46.03 10.25
CA GLY A 169 31.72 45.98 10.98
C GLY A 169 31.79 45.03 12.18
N GLY A 170 32.53 43.93 12.05
CA GLY A 170 33.08 43.19 13.19
C GLY A 170 33.06 41.67 13.06
N SER A 171 34.25 41.09 12.90
CA SER A 171 34.56 39.65 12.92
C SER A 171 33.98 38.89 14.12
N ILE A 172 33.39 37.71 13.90
CA ILE A 172 33.12 36.72 14.96
C ILE A 172 33.49 35.31 14.46
N ASN A 173 34.17 34.60 15.36
CA ASN A 173 34.82 33.29 15.23
C ASN A 173 33.92 32.15 14.74
N ARG A 174 34.51 31.28 13.91
CA ARG A 174 34.02 29.92 13.64
C ARG A 174 34.43 29.00 14.80
N SER A 175 33.53 28.73 15.72
CA SER A 175 33.60 27.59 16.63
C SER A 175 32.19 27.22 17.07
N GLU A 176 31.89 25.92 17.11
CA GLU A 176 30.63 25.27 17.51
C GLU A 176 29.66 24.89 16.37
N LEU A 177 30.02 23.81 15.67
CA LEU A 177 29.08 22.93 14.98
C LEU A 177 29.08 21.60 15.75
N ASN A 178 28.12 21.40 16.65
CA ASN A 178 27.90 20.11 17.29
C ASN A 178 27.29 19.14 16.27
N GLN A 179 28.04 18.10 15.88
CA GLN A 179 27.53 17.00 15.06
C GLN A 179 27.15 15.82 15.95
N THR A 180 25.93 15.31 15.81
CA THR A 180 25.44 14.10 16.50
C THR A 180 25.52 12.92 15.53
N ILE A 181 26.16 11.82 15.90
CA ILE A 181 26.17 10.56 15.12
C ILE A 181 25.43 9.50 15.91
N THR A 182 24.44 8.86 15.30
CA THR A 182 23.70 7.71 15.85
C THR A 182 24.32 6.42 15.32
N VAL A 183 24.80 5.56 16.21
CA VAL A 183 25.34 4.23 15.84
C VAL A 183 24.20 3.22 15.93
N VAL A 184 23.99 2.45 14.87
CA VAL A 184 22.98 1.38 14.79
C VAL A 184 23.72 0.08 14.55
N THR A 185 23.67 -0.86 15.49
CA THR A 185 24.18 -2.22 15.29
C THR A 185 23.03 -3.18 15.04
N THR A 186 23.18 -4.07 14.06
CA THR A 186 22.16 -5.02 13.63
C THR A 186 22.45 -6.41 14.18
N THR A 187 21.49 -7.03 14.86
CA THR A 187 21.56 -8.47 15.21
C THR A 187 20.45 -9.32 14.58
N SER A 188 19.63 -8.78 13.66
CA SER A 188 18.66 -9.54 12.84
C SER A 188 17.98 -8.63 11.78
N PRO A 189 17.53 -9.14 10.61
CA PRO A 189 17.03 -8.32 9.49
C PRO A 189 15.71 -7.57 9.72
N THR A 190 15.09 -7.64 10.90
CA THR A 190 13.71 -7.14 11.10
C THR A 190 13.46 -6.30 12.36
N GLN A 191 14.48 -5.86 13.10
CA GLN A 191 14.30 -4.93 14.22
C GLN A 191 15.42 -3.88 14.27
N PHE A 192 15.03 -2.61 14.20
CA PHE A 192 15.90 -1.45 14.45
C PHE A 192 15.58 -0.92 15.85
N ASP A 193 16.46 -1.14 16.81
CA ASP A 193 16.43 -0.41 18.09
C ASP A 193 17.66 0.50 18.15
N ALA A 194 17.45 1.77 18.51
CA ALA A 194 18.50 2.77 18.63
C ALA A 194 19.20 2.64 19.99
N LEU A 195 20.47 2.22 19.99
CA LEU A 195 21.29 2.10 21.19
C LEU A 195 22.03 3.43 21.47
N GLY A 196 21.31 4.39 22.07
CA GLY A 196 21.90 5.56 22.76
C GLY A 196 22.61 6.61 21.89
N THR A 197 22.71 7.82 22.43
CA THR A 197 23.49 8.95 21.88
C THR A 197 24.61 9.30 22.85
N THR A 198 25.85 9.35 22.36
CA THR A 198 27.01 9.85 23.12
C THR A 198 27.58 11.08 22.42
N GLU A 199 27.94 12.10 23.19
CA GLU A 199 28.64 13.30 22.70
C GLU A 199 30.12 12.98 22.44
N ILE A 200 30.65 13.40 21.29
CA ILE A 200 32.06 13.28 20.94
C ILE A 200 32.72 14.64 21.19
N ILE A 201 33.83 14.65 21.96
CA ILE A 201 34.65 15.84 22.18
C ILE A 201 35.48 16.12 20.91
N ALA A 202 35.62 17.40 20.59
CA ALA A 202 36.01 17.98 19.32
C ALA A 202 37.47 17.72 18.88
N ASP A 203 37.82 16.47 18.61
CA ASP A 203 39.11 16.12 18.04
C ASP A 203 39.11 14.70 17.43
N GLY A 204 38.06 14.40 16.65
CA GLY A 204 38.07 13.49 15.49
C GLY A 204 38.57 12.05 15.68
N THR A 205 38.84 11.61 16.91
CA THR A 205 39.43 10.30 17.19
C THR A 205 38.55 9.58 18.20
N LEU A 206 37.79 8.58 17.72
CA LEU A 206 37.18 7.59 18.60
C LEU A 206 38.31 6.74 19.20
N GLN A 207 38.64 6.95 20.46
CA GLN A 207 39.56 6.05 21.15
C GLN A 207 38.93 4.66 21.25
N ALA A 208 39.68 3.62 20.86
CA ALA A 208 39.25 2.22 20.90
C ALA A 208 38.73 1.78 22.29
N SER A 209 39.09 2.50 23.35
CA SER A 209 38.59 2.33 24.73
C SER A 209 37.08 2.59 24.87
N ALA A 210 36.50 3.51 24.11
CA ALA A 210 35.08 3.85 24.18
C ALA A 210 34.19 2.75 23.57
N ILE A 211 34.65 2.13 22.48
CA ILE A 211 33.97 0.99 21.84
C ILE A 211 34.02 -0.23 22.75
N GLN A 212 35.15 -0.51 23.40
CA GLN A 212 35.24 -1.61 24.37
C GLN A 212 34.36 -1.39 25.61
N SER A 213 34.17 -0.13 26.03
CA SER A 213 33.28 0.19 27.16
C SER A 213 31.80 -0.07 26.83
N ILE A 214 31.38 0.17 25.58
CA ILE A 214 30.01 -0.10 25.10
C ILE A 214 29.80 -1.61 24.93
N ILE A 215 30.78 -2.33 24.36
CA ILE A 215 30.75 -3.80 24.23
C ILE A 215 30.64 -4.46 25.62
N ALA A 216 31.37 -3.95 26.62
CA ALA A 216 31.34 -4.47 27.98
C ALA A 216 30.05 -4.13 28.76
N GLN A 217 29.44 -2.96 28.54
CA GLN A 217 28.18 -2.57 29.19
C GLN A 217 26.98 -3.36 28.66
N GLU A 218 26.99 -3.75 27.38
CA GLU A 218 25.90 -4.48 26.73
C GLU A 218 26.15 -5.99 26.64
N GLY A 219 27.29 -6.49 27.15
CA GLY A 219 27.60 -7.93 27.24
C GLY A 219 27.88 -8.63 25.91
N LEU A 220 28.28 -7.90 24.87
CA LEU A 220 28.54 -8.43 23.53
C LEU A 220 29.96 -9.02 23.42
N SER A 221 30.16 -10.00 22.52
CA SER A 221 31.49 -10.55 22.24
C SER A 221 32.12 -9.85 21.02
N ASN A 222 33.46 -9.77 20.95
CA ASN A 222 34.14 -9.12 19.82
C ASN A 222 33.83 -9.75 18.45
N SER A 223 33.29 -10.98 18.42
CA SER A 223 32.85 -11.66 17.19
C SER A 223 31.52 -11.16 16.61
N ASP A 224 30.78 -10.31 17.34
CA ASP A 224 29.43 -9.85 16.94
C ASP A 224 29.44 -8.51 16.15
N VAL A 225 30.62 -7.96 15.83
CA VAL A 225 30.78 -6.69 15.10
C VAL A 225 30.99 -6.98 13.61
N ILE A 226 29.98 -6.71 12.78
CA ILE A 226 29.94 -7.12 11.35
C ILE A 226 30.30 -5.99 10.37
N ALA A 227 30.69 -4.80 10.85
CA ALA A 227 31.08 -3.70 9.96
C ALA A 227 32.16 -2.82 10.58
N GLU A 228 33.16 -2.47 9.76
CA GLU A 228 34.14 -1.42 10.05
C GLU A 228 33.61 -0.10 9.47
N ILE A 229 33.51 0.94 10.32
CA ILE A 229 33.08 2.28 9.90
C ILE A 229 34.34 3.14 9.76
N THR A 230 34.66 3.55 8.54
CA THR A 230 35.76 4.52 8.30
C THR A 230 35.18 5.89 7.97
N LEU A 231 35.62 6.92 8.68
CA LEU A 231 35.23 8.31 8.44
C LEU A 231 36.28 8.97 7.55
N ASN A 232 35.89 9.38 6.35
CA ASN A 232 36.77 10.12 5.43
C ASN A 232 36.33 11.59 5.36
N GLN A 233 37.30 12.52 5.40
CA GLN A 233 37.04 13.93 5.10
C GLN A 233 37.23 14.19 3.61
N THR A 234 36.26 14.88 3.01
CA THR A 234 36.37 15.42 1.66
C THR A 234 37.07 16.79 1.69
N GLU A 235 37.65 17.22 0.56
CA GLU A 235 38.36 18.51 0.44
C GLU A 235 37.48 19.73 0.77
N ASP A 236 36.15 19.57 0.76
CA ASP A 236 35.17 20.59 1.11
C ASP A 236 34.76 20.58 2.60
N GLY A 237 35.42 19.75 3.42
CA GLY A 237 35.21 19.68 4.88
C GLY A 237 33.96 18.92 5.31
N GLN A 238 33.32 18.15 4.43
CA GLN A 238 32.25 17.22 4.81
C GLN A 238 32.85 15.86 5.18
N THR A 239 32.44 15.33 6.34
CA THR A 239 32.77 13.97 6.80
C THR A 239 31.79 12.98 6.21
N VAL A 240 32.29 11.99 5.47
CA VAL A 240 31.49 10.89 4.90
C VAL A 240 31.84 9.61 5.66
N ALA A 241 30.83 8.96 6.26
CA ALA A 241 30.99 7.66 6.87
C ALA A 241 30.80 6.56 5.82
N VAL A 242 31.84 5.76 5.60
CA VAL A 242 31.77 4.58 4.73
C VAL A 242 31.65 3.36 5.63
N VAL A 243 30.55 2.62 5.47
CA VAL A 243 30.33 1.33 6.12
C VAL A 243 30.74 0.25 5.13
N SER A 244 31.83 -0.46 5.41
CA SER A 244 32.25 -1.62 4.63
C SER A 244 31.85 -2.90 5.34
N GLU A 245 31.19 -3.82 4.63
CA GLU A 245 31.03 -5.21 5.09
C GLU A 245 32.41 -5.82 5.32
N ALA A 246 32.65 -6.34 6.52
CA ALA A 246 33.86 -7.11 6.77
C ALA A 246 33.89 -8.29 5.80
N PRO A 247 35.03 -8.59 5.14
CA PRO A 247 35.11 -9.72 4.23
C PRO A 247 34.77 -10.99 4.99
N SER A 248 33.69 -11.66 4.56
CA SER A 248 33.27 -12.95 5.09
C SER A 248 34.46 -13.91 5.07
N GLN A 249 34.88 -14.37 6.25
CA GLN A 249 35.83 -15.47 6.37
C GLN A 249 35.22 -16.68 5.65
N VAL A 250 35.75 -16.98 4.47
CA VAL A 250 35.59 -18.26 3.82
C VAL A 250 36.24 -19.29 4.74
N HIS A 251 35.44 -20.19 5.31
CA HIS A 251 35.95 -21.44 5.85
C HIS A 251 36.60 -22.22 4.70
N LEU A 252 37.93 -22.09 4.59
CA LEU A 252 38.75 -23.01 3.83
C LEU A 252 38.93 -24.27 4.67
N ASP A 253 38.24 -25.33 4.27
CA ASP A 253 38.62 -26.68 4.64
C ASP A 253 40.06 -26.95 4.21
N GLY A 254 40.77 -27.67 5.08
CA GLY A 254 42.23 -27.73 5.11
C GLY A 254 42.92 -28.21 3.84
N HIS A 255 44.10 -27.61 3.64
CA HIS A 255 45.35 -28.14 3.09
C HIS A 255 46.01 -27.22 2.05
N HIS A 256 47.25 -26.89 2.39
CA HIS A 256 48.35 -26.35 1.59
C HIS A 256 48.62 -24.84 1.60
N SER A 257 49.83 -24.58 2.09
CA SER A 257 50.63 -23.37 2.17
C SER A 257 50.93 -22.71 0.82
N ALA A 258 50.93 -21.38 0.76
CA ALA A 258 52.01 -20.58 0.17
C ALA A 258 51.78 -19.09 0.42
N HIS A 259 52.85 -18.39 0.81
CA HIS A 259 52.96 -16.93 0.85
C HIS A 259 52.85 -16.31 -0.55
N SER A 260 52.15 -15.18 -0.67
CA SER A 260 52.58 -14.09 -1.56
C SER A 260 51.93 -12.77 -1.13
N GLU A 261 52.80 -11.83 -0.77
CA GLU A 261 52.51 -10.41 -0.61
C GLU A 261 51.90 -9.85 -1.90
N MET A 262 50.89 -8.99 -1.79
CA MET A 262 50.32 -8.29 -2.93
C MET A 262 50.31 -6.79 -2.62
N GLU A 263 51.20 -6.07 -3.30
CA GLU A 263 51.26 -4.62 -3.41
C GLU A 263 49.92 -4.07 -3.91
N THR A 264 49.34 -3.13 -3.18
CA THR A 264 48.17 -2.35 -3.62
C THR A 264 48.63 -1.27 -4.60
N GLN A 265 48.55 -1.56 -5.90
CA GLN A 265 48.53 -0.53 -6.93
C GLN A 265 47.13 0.09 -7.01
N THR A 266 47.04 1.38 -6.71
CA THR A 266 45.83 2.19 -6.83
C THR A 266 45.47 2.40 -8.30
N HIS A 267 44.37 1.80 -8.77
CA HIS A 267 43.72 2.20 -10.01
C HIS A 267 42.50 3.05 -9.71
N VAL A 268 42.54 4.31 -10.14
CA VAL A 268 41.38 5.22 -10.14
C VAL A 268 40.41 4.75 -11.22
N VAL A 269 39.20 4.34 -10.83
CA VAL A 269 38.11 4.00 -11.76
C VAL A 269 36.97 5.00 -11.53
N THR A 270 36.64 5.77 -12.56
CA THR A 270 35.41 6.55 -12.62
C THR A 270 34.25 5.61 -12.94
N MET A 271 33.23 5.60 -12.08
CA MET A 271 32.00 4.82 -12.24
C MET A 271 30.97 5.64 -13.04
N GLU A 272 30.57 5.15 -14.22
CA GLU A 272 29.25 5.47 -14.79
C GLU A 272 28.32 4.27 -14.57
N GLY A 273 27.07 4.58 -14.21
CA GLY A 273 26.17 3.70 -13.47
C GLY A 273 25.37 2.73 -14.32
N ASP A 274 25.89 1.51 -14.49
CA ASP A 274 25.14 0.33 -14.91
C ASP A 274 25.96 -0.98 -14.84
N GLY A 275 26.70 -1.21 -13.75
CA GLY A 275 27.03 -2.56 -13.27
C GLY A 275 27.79 -3.52 -14.20
N THR A 276 28.37 -3.09 -15.31
CA THR A 276 29.20 -3.92 -16.19
C THR A 276 30.70 -3.70 -15.95
N ALA A 277 31.43 -4.77 -15.66
CA ALA A 277 32.89 -4.74 -15.68
C ALA A 277 33.39 -4.74 -17.13
N VAL A 278 34.08 -3.67 -17.53
CA VAL A 278 34.77 -3.55 -18.82
C VAL A 278 36.24 -3.89 -18.63
N THR A 279 36.74 -4.90 -19.35
CA THR A 279 38.19 -5.08 -19.55
C THR A 279 38.53 -4.75 -21.00
N ALA A 280 39.49 -3.85 -21.20
CA ALA A 280 39.92 -3.40 -22.51
C ALA A 280 40.84 -4.43 -23.18
N SER A 281 40.55 -4.76 -24.44
CA SER A 281 41.46 -5.46 -25.36
C SER A 281 41.86 -4.50 -26.50
N PRO A 282 43.07 -4.58 -27.07
CA PRO A 282 43.72 -3.47 -27.78
C PRO A 282 43.14 -3.05 -29.15
N GLN A 283 41.98 -3.57 -29.57
CA GLN A 283 41.44 -3.36 -30.93
C GLN A 283 39.90 -3.28 -30.99
N GLY A 284 39.33 -2.18 -30.47
CA GLY A 284 38.40 -1.36 -31.25
C GLY A 284 36.97 -1.83 -31.59
N ASN A 285 36.31 -2.70 -30.82
CA ASN A 285 34.82 -2.75 -30.77
C ASN A 285 34.34 -3.47 -29.49
N PRO A 286 33.30 -2.97 -28.79
CA PRO A 286 32.78 -3.63 -27.59
C PRO A 286 32.09 -4.95 -27.96
N VAL A 287 32.68 -6.07 -27.54
CA VAL A 287 32.07 -7.41 -27.64
C VAL A 287 31.50 -7.77 -26.28
N VAL A 288 30.18 -7.94 -26.21
CA VAL A 288 29.51 -8.41 -24.99
C VAL A 288 29.77 -9.91 -24.84
N ILE A 289 30.52 -10.29 -23.81
CA ILE A 289 30.82 -11.69 -23.49
C ILE A 289 29.88 -12.16 -22.36
N PHE A 290 29.10 -13.20 -22.65
CA PHE A 290 28.23 -13.88 -21.69
C PHE A 290 28.97 -15.05 -21.05
N ASN A 291 29.16 -15.02 -19.74
CA ASN A 291 29.80 -16.10 -18.99
C ASN A 291 28.75 -17.03 -18.38
N CYS A 292 28.90 -18.34 -18.60
CA CYS A 292 28.09 -19.34 -17.91
C CYS A 292 28.52 -19.46 -16.46
N HIS A 293 27.66 -19.08 -15.51
CA HIS A 293 27.97 -19.16 -14.07
C HIS A 293 28.10 -20.61 -13.55
N ILE A 294 27.69 -21.62 -14.33
CA ILE A 294 27.77 -23.04 -13.95
C ILE A 294 29.12 -23.65 -14.36
N CYS A 295 29.66 -23.30 -15.54
CA CYS A 295 30.90 -23.92 -16.06
C CYS A 295 31.94 -22.94 -16.60
N ASN A 296 31.74 -21.64 -16.42
CA ASN A 296 32.61 -20.54 -16.84
C ASN A 296 32.94 -20.46 -18.34
N LYS A 297 32.18 -21.15 -19.22
CA LYS A 297 32.30 -20.97 -20.68
C LYS A 297 31.79 -19.59 -21.12
N GLN A 298 32.52 -18.99 -22.05
CA GLN A 298 32.26 -17.66 -22.60
C GLN A 298 31.55 -17.73 -23.95
N PHE A 299 30.62 -16.81 -24.20
CA PHE A 299 29.86 -16.74 -25.44
C PHE A 299 29.72 -15.29 -25.90
N GLU A 300 29.98 -15.02 -27.17
CA GLU A 300 29.84 -13.66 -27.74
C GLU A 300 28.42 -13.34 -28.22
N LYS A 301 27.54 -14.36 -28.28
CA LYS A 301 26.15 -14.23 -28.74
C LYS A 301 25.19 -14.80 -27.69
N LYS A 302 24.23 -13.98 -27.27
CA LYS A 302 23.20 -14.30 -26.25
C LYS A 302 22.43 -15.58 -26.54
N LEU A 303 22.11 -15.85 -27.81
CA LEU A 303 21.32 -17.02 -28.20
C LEU A 303 22.09 -18.34 -27.96
N THR A 304 23.40 -18.35 -28.23
CA THR A 304 24.29 -19.50 -27.97
C THR A 304 24.52 -19.71 -26.49
N TYR A 305 24.68 -18.62 -25.72
CA TYR A 305 24.72 -18.66 -24.26
C TYR A 305 23.44 -19.30 -23.68
N GLN A 306 22.26 -18.86 -24.11
CA GLN A 306 20.99 -19.41 -23.64
C GLN A 306 20.78 -20.88 -24.03
N ARG A 307 21.24 -21.30 -25.21
CA ARG A 307 21.25 -22.72 -25.58
C ARG A 307 22.18 -23.54 -24.69
N HIS A 308 23.36 -23.00 -24.40
CA HIS A 308 24.32 -23.66 -23.52
C HIS A 308 23.81 -23.78 -22.07
N LEU A 309 23.15 -22.75 -21.52
CA LEU A 309 22.57 -22.84 -20.18
C LEU A 309 21.59 -24.02 -20.04
N ARG A 310 20.83 -24.34 -21.09
CA ARG A 310 19.91 -25.49 -21.13
C ARG A 310 20.59 -26.85 -21.20
N THR A 311 21.92 -26.90 -21.37
CA THR A 311 22.69 -28.15 -21.33
C THR A 311 23.12 -28.55 -19.93
N HIS A 312 23.03 -27.64 -18.94
CA HIS A 312 23.32 -27.96 -17.55
C HIS A 312 22.10 -28.62 -16.90
N SER A 313 22.29 -29.80 -16.33
CA SER A 313 21.25 -30.50 -15.56
C SER A 313 20.73 -29.69 -14.36
N GLU A 314 21.56 -28.78 -13.85
CA GLU A 314 21.24 -27.86 -12.74
C GLU A 314 20.34 -26.70 -13.19
N HIS A 315 20.26 -26.42 -14.49
CA HIS A 315 19.30 -25.47 -15.02
C HIS A 315 17.94 -26.16 -15.15
N ASN A 316 17.18 -26.16 -14.05
CA ASN A 316 15.85 -26.75 -13.98
C ASN A 316 14.78 -25.65 -14.13
N PRO A 317 14.24 -25.40 -15.35
CA PRO A 317 13.08 -24.53 -15.50
C PRO A 317 11.85 -25.30 -14.99
N THR A 318 11.51 -25.14 -13.72
CA THR A 318 10.18 -25.51 -13.21
C THR A 318 9.14 -24.49 -13.70
N MET A 319 8.90 -24.54 -15.01
CA MET A 319 7.71 -24.08 -15.69
C MET A 319 7.46 -25.15 -16.76
N PRO A 320 6.31 -25.85 -16.75
CA PRO A 320 6.01 -26.77 -17.84
C PRO A 320 5.98 -25.97 -19.13
N VAL A 321 6.93 -26.26 -20.03
CA VAL A 321 6.85 -25.85 -21.43
C VAL A 321 5.66 -26.61 -22.00
N VAL A 322 4.48 -25.96 -21.97
CA VAL A 322 3.40 -26.33 -22.87
C VAL A 322 3.99 -26.19 -24.26
N LEU A 323 4.21 -27.34 -24.93
CA LEU A 323 4.39 -27.37 -26.38
C LEU A 323 3.23 -26.57 -26.94
N THR A 324 3.54 -25.41 -27.52
CA THR A 324 2.55 -24.53 -28.09
C THR A 324 1.70 -25.35 -29.06
N PRO A 325 0.38 -25.51 -28.82
CA PRO A 325 -0.49 -25.96 -29.90
C PRO A 325 -0.30 -24.99 -31.06
N PRO A 326 -0.51 -25.44 -32.32
CA PRO A 326 -0.44 -24.53 -33.47
C PRO A 326 -1.25 -23.28 -33.14
N PRO A 327 -0.75 -22.08 -33.50
CA PRO A 327 -1.39 -20.83 -33.14
C PRO A 327 -2.88 -20.97 -33.44
N PRO A 328 -3.78 -20.68 -32.49
CA PRO A 328 -5.20 -20.68 -32.78
C PRO A 328 -5.37 -19.86 -34.04
N LYS A 329 -6.06 -20.42 -35.04
CA LYS A 329 -6.30 -19.77 -36.34
C LYS A 329 -6.56 -18.31 -36.02
N ARG A 330 -5.70 -17.41 -36.55
CA ARG A 330 -5.89 -15.96 -36.43
C ARG A 330 -7.38 -15.71 -36.57
N ILE A 331 -8.06 -15.45 -35.46
CA ILE A 331 -9.33 -14.77 -35.52
C ILE A 331 -8.86 -13.39 -35.95
N LYS A 332 -8.83 -13.17 -37.27
CA LYS A 332 -9.00 -11.83 -37.77
C LYS A 332 -10.26 -11.40 -37.05
N LEU A 333 -10.14 -10.52 -36.04
CA LEU A 333 -11.25 -9.63 -35.76
C LEU A 333 -11.58 -9.09 -37.14
N GLU A 334 -12.68 -9.56 -37.71
CA GLU A 334 -13.20 -8.97 -38.91
C GLU A 334 -13.21 -7.49 -38.60
N ARG A 335 -12.47 -6.71 -39.39
CA ARG A 335 -12.53 -5.26 -39.35
C ARG A 335 -14.01 -4.97 -39.52
N ARG A 336 -14.68 -4.76 -38.39
CA ARG A 336 -16.04 -4.27 -38.32
C ARG A 336 -15.95 -2.97 -39.10
N THR A 337 -16.43 -2.99 -40.34
CA THR A 337 -16.69 -1.81 -41.14
C THR A 337 -17.80 -1.08 -40.40
N ARG A 338 -17.41 -0.34 -39.36
CA ARG A 338 -18.29 0.43 -38.49
C ARG A 338 -18.06 1.89 -38.79
N SER A 339 -19.17 2.57 -39.02
CA SER A 339 -19.29 3.94 -39.53
C SER A 339 -18.38 4.94 -38.81
N VAL A 340 -17.86 5.87 -39.62
CA VAL A 340 -16.98 6.99 -39.26
C VAL A 340 -17.70 7.99 -38.35
N GLY A 341 -17.77 7.65 -37.07
CA GLY A 341 -17.75 8.60 -35.96
C GLY A 341 -16.63 8.12 -35.04
N GLN A 342 -15.64 8.95 -34.72
CA GLN A 342 -14.50 8.52 -33.90
C GLN A 342 -15.01 8.12 -32.50
N ARG A 343 -15.20 6.83 -32.27
CA ARG A 343 -15.44 6.28 -30.94
C ARG A 343 -14.14 6.32 -30.14
N HIS A 344 -14.24 6.62 -28.85
CA HIS A 344 -13.11 6.68 -27.95
C HIS A 344 -12.68 5.25 -27.62
N ALA A 345 -11.56 4.79 -28.17
CA ALA A 345 -10.99 3.49 -27.83
C ALA A 345 -10.43 3.53 -26.40
N VAL A 346 -11.07 2.79 -25.49
CA VAL A 346 -10.77 2.82 -24.05
C VAL A 346 -10.43 1.43 -23.53
N ILE A 347 -9.42 1.36 -22.67
CA ILE A 347 -9.17 0.23 -21.78
C ILE A 347 -9.35 0.72 -20.34
N LEU A 348 -10.10 -0.03 -19.53
CA LEU A 348 -10.26 0.26 -18.10
C LEU A 348 -9.40 -0.69 -17.28
N ASP A 349 -8.53 -0.15 -16.42
CA ASP A 349 -7.73 -0.90 -15.46
C ASP A 349 -8.29 -0.72 -14.04
N VAL A 350 -8.81 -1.78 -13.44
CA VAL A 350 -9.81 -1.70 -12.36
C VAL A 350 -9.58 -2.75 -11.28
N ASP A 351 -9.77 -2.35 -10.03
CA ASP A 351 -9.83 -3.23 -8.86
C ASP A 351 -11.27 -3.51 -8.38
N MET A 352 -12.28 -2.99 -9.10
CA MET A 352 -13.71 -3.32 -9.00
C MET A 352 -14.33 -3.18 -7.59
N GLY A 353 -14.09 -2.03 -6.97
CA GLY A 353 -15.00 -1.46 -5.97
C GLY A 353 -16.36 -1.03 -6.58
N VAL A 354 -17.30 -0.62 -5.72
CA VAL A 354 -18.66 -0.21 -6.12
C VAL A 354 -18.65 0.94 -7.14
N ASP A 355 -17.80 1.93 -6.93
CA ASP A 355 -17.64 3.07 -7.83
C ASP A 355 -16.90 2.70 -9.13
N ALA A 356 -15.93 1.79 -9.08
CA ALA A 356 -15.29 1.24 -10.29
C ALA A 356 -16.28 0.45 -11.16
N GLY A 357 -17.22 -0.26 -10.54
CA GLY A 357 -18.33 -0.91 -11.26
C GLY A 357 -19.25 0.11 -11.95
N GLN A 358 -19.56 1.22 -11.29
CA GLN A 358 -20.32 2.33 -11.90
C GLN A 358 -19.55 2.97 -13.06
N ALA A 359 -18.23 3.12 -12.95
CA ALA A 359 -17.38 3.65 -14.02
C ALA A 359 -17.38 2.74 -15.26
N LEU A 360 -17.25 1.42 -15.08
CA LEU A 360 -17.33 0.47 -16.19
C LEU A 360 -18.72 0.48 -16.82
N MET A 361 -19.79 0.53 -16.01
CA MET A 361 -21.15 0.62 -16.53
C MET A 361 -21.37 1.90 -17.34
N LEU A 362 -20.84 3.04 -16.87
CA LEU A 362 -20.88 4.31 -17.60
C LEU A 362 -20.21 4.19 -18.97
N ALA A 363 -19.02 3.59 -19.03
CA ALA A 363 -18.31 3.38 -20.28
C ALA A 363 -19.04 2.39 -21.21
N ALA A 364 -19.54 1.28 -20.67
CA ALA A 364 -20.19 0.21 -21.43
C ALA A 364 -21.53 0.62 -22.05
N CYS A 365 -22.26 1.52 -21.40
CA CYS A 365 -23.56 2.04 -21.86
C CYS A 365 -23.45 3.17 -22.89
N ARG A 366 -22.25 3.68 -23.18
CA ARG A 366 -22.08 4.83 -24.08
C ARG A 366 -21.77 4.42 -25.52
N PRO A 367 -22.52 4.93 -26.52
CA PRO A 367 -22.33 4.56 -27.92
C PRO A 367 -21.09 5.19 -28.58
N ASP A 368 -20.57 6.28 -28.00
CA ASP A 368 -19.38 7.01 -28.44
C ASP A 368 -18.07 6.52 -27.76
N VAL A 369 -18.17 5.51 -26.89
CA VAL A 369 -17.05 4.84 -26.24
C VAL A 369 -16.94 3.42 -26.78
N ASP A 370 -15.73 3.04 -27.19
CA ASP A 370 -15.40 1.67 -27.58
C ASP A 370 -14.50 1.06 -26.50
N VAL A 371 -15.14 0.37 -25.54
CA VAL A 371 -14.43 -0.35 -24.48
C VAL A 371 -13.79 -1.60 -25.09
N MET A 372 -12.49 -1.54 -25.32
CA MET A 372 -11.74 -2.61 -25.99
C MET A 372 -11.42 -3.78 -25.06
N ALA A 373 -11.19 -3.48 -23.78
CA ALA A 373 -10.85 -4.47 -22.76
C ALA A 373 -11.06 -3.91 -21.35
N VAL A 374 -11.24 -4.81 -20.40
CA VAL A 374 -11.14 -4.55 -18.97
C VAL A 374 -9.97 -5.33 -18.41
N THR A 375 -8.99 -4.65 -17.81
CA THR A 375 -7.87 -5.27 -17.11
C THR A 375 -8.10 -5.19 -15.61
N CYS A 376 -8.06 -6.33 -14.92
CA CYS A 376 -8.27 -6.36 -13.48
C CYS A 376 -6.93 -6.32 -12.73
N VAL A 377 -6.92 -5.65 -11.58
CA VAL A 377 -5.77 -5.57 -10.67
C VAL A 377 -6.24 -5.78 -9.22
N SER A 378 -5.42 -6.36 -8.36
CA SER A 378 -5.73 -6.42 -6.92
C SER A 378 -5.66 -5.02 -6.32
N GLY A 379 -6.56 -4.72 -5.40
CA GLY A 379 -6.61 -3.44 -4.69
C GLY A 379 -7.55 -3.53 -3.51
N ILE A 380 -8.70 -2.86 -3.62
CA ILE A 380 -9.76 -2.89 -2.60
C ILE A 380 -10.33 -4.30 -2.36
N VAL A 381 -10.36 -5.14 -3.40
CA VAL A 381 -10.70 -6.58 -3.34
C VAL A 381 -9.58 -7.44 -3.95
N THR A 382 -9.68 -8.76 -3.76
CA THR A 382 -8.79 -9.72 -4.44
C THR A 382 -8.95 -9.63 -5.95
N ILE A 383 -7.93 -10.08 -6.68
CA ILE A 383 -7.98 -10.17 -8.14
C ILE A 383 -9.12 -11.07 -8.66
N GLU A 384 -9.46 -12.16 -7.96
CA GLU A 384 -10.59 -13.04 -8.33
C GLU A 384 -11.92 -12.30 -8.20
N HIS A 385 -12.09 -11.56 -7.11
CA HIS A 385 -13.28 -10.73 -6.92
C HIS A 385 -13.33 -9.63 -7.97
N ALA A 386 -12.20 -9.01 -8.30
CA ALA A 386 -12.16 -7.99 -9.33
C ALA A 386 -12.61 -8.52 -10.69
N CYS A 387 -12.08 -9.65 -11.14
CA CYS A 387 -12.49 -10.26 -12.41
C CYS A 387 -13.97 -10.66 -12.41
N ASN A 388 -14.44 -11.30 -11.34
CA ASN A 388 -15.84 -11.72 -11.23
C ASN A 388 -16.80 -10.53 -11.23
N ASN A 389 -16.45 -9.46 -10.54
CA ASN A 389 -17.26 -8.23 -10.47
C ASN A 389 -17.29 -7.52 -11.82
N ALA A 390 -16.17 -7.51 -12.56
CA ALA A 390 -16.15 -6.98 -13.92
C ALA A 390 -17.15 -7.71 -14.83
N LEU A 391 -17.15 -9.05 -14.80
CA LEU A 391 -18.12 -9.85 -15.55
C LEU A 391 -19.56 -9.57 -15.14
N ARG A 392 -19.84 -9.41 -13.84
CA ARG A 392 -21.19 -9.04 -13.35
C ARG A 392 -21.67 -7.71 -13.93
N VAL A 393 -20.80 -6.69 -13.93
CA VAL A 393 -21.12 -5.37 -14.49
C VAL A 393 -21.39 -5.49 -15.99
N LEU A 394 -20.53 -6.19 -16.74
CA LEU A 394 -20.70 -6.39 -18.18
C LEU A 394 -22.00 -7.13 -18.51
N LYS A 395 -22.34 -8.16 -17.73
CA LYS A 395 -23.62 -8.88 -17.83
C LYS A 395 -24.82 -7.96 -17.60
N ALA A 396 -24.80 -7.15 -16.54
CA ALA A 396 -25.85 -6.18 -16.26
C ALA A 396 -26.01 -5.12 -17.38
N CYS A 397 -24.93 -4.85 -18.13
CA CYS A 397 -24.92 -3.95 -19.28
C CYS A 397 -25.25 -4.63 -20.61
N ASN A 398 -25.47 -5.96 -20.65
CA ASN A 398 -25.52 -6.75 -21.89
C ASN A 398 -24.29 -6.55 -22.81
N ARG A 399 -23.10 -6.45 -22.20
CA ARG A 399 -21.80 -6.20 -22.85
C ARG A 399 -20.74 -7.27 -22.52
N GLU A 400 -21.18 -8.52 -22.38
CA GLU A 400 -20.29 -9.69 -22.23
C GLU A 400 -19.38 -9.92 -23.46
N ASP A 401 -19.55 -9.13 -24.55
CA ASP A 401 -18.62 -9.09 -25.68
C ASP A 401 -17.28 -8.41 -25.36
N ILE A 402 -17.19 -7.67 -24.25
CA ILE A 402 -15.96 -7.00 -23.83
C ILE A 402 -15.06 -8.00 -23.08
N PRO A 403 -13.81 -8.22 -23.54
CA PRO A 403 -12.92 -9.17 -22.88
C PRO A 403 -12.39 -8.66 -21.53
N VAL A 404 -12.35 -9.56 -20.54
CA VAL A 404 -11.81 -9.30 -19.19
C VAL A 404 -10.50 -10.05 -19.01
N PHE A 405 -9.44 -9.35 -18.61
CA PHE A 405 -8.12 -9.93 -18.41
C PHE A 405 -7.71 -9.86 -16.94
N ARG A 406 -7.23 -10.99 -16.42
CA ARG A 406 -6.68 -11.08 -15.06
C ARG A 406 -5.27 -10.52 -15.02
N GLY A 407 -5.02 -9.57 -14.11
CA GLY A 407 -3.73 -8.92 -13.93
C GLY A 407 -3.06 -9.22 -12.58
N ALA A 408 -2.28 -8.25 -12.10
CA ALA A 408 -1.43 -8.39 -10.93
C ALA A 408 -2.25 -8.64 -9.66
N GLU A 409 -1.85 -9.66 -8.89
CA GLU A 409 -2.51 -10.06 -7.64
C GLU A 409 -1.98 -9.32 -6.40
N LYS A 410 -0.82 -8.67 -6.54
CA LYS A 410 -0.05 -8.06 -5.46
C LYS A 410 0.66 -6.80 -5.97
N PRO A 411 0.99 -5.85 -5.08
CA PRO A 411 1.85 -4.73 -5.44
C PRO A 411 3.25 -5.21 -5.85
N LEU A 412 4.04 -4.33 -6.48
CA LEU A 412 5.43 -4.64 -6.85
C LEU A 412 6.30 -5.00 -5.64
N VAL A 413 6.08 -4.32 -4.51
CA VAL A 413 6.82 -4.50 -3.27
C VAL A 413 5.86 -4.63 -2.10
N GLY A 414 6.10 -5.61 -1.24
CA GLY A 414 5.33 -5.83 -0.01
C GLY A 414 4.14 -6.77 -0.16
N GLU A 415 3.25 -6.75 0.83
CA GLU A 415 2.06 -7.60 0.88
C GLU A 415 0.81 -6.81 0.51
N ALA A 416 -0.13 -7.46 -0.19
CA ALA A 416 -1.42 -6.88 -0.49
C ALA A 416 -2.26 -6.74 0.79
N THR A 417 -2.63 -5.52 1.16
CA THR A 417 -3.53 -5.25 2.28
C THR A 417 -4.93 -4.93 1.75
N GLN A 418 -5.72 -5.98 1.51
CA GLN A 418 -7.08 -5.83 1.00
C GLN A 418 -8.03 -5.42 2.12
N THR A 419 -8.90 -4.45 1.83
CA THR A 419 -9.69 -3.75 2.85
C THR A 419 -11.16 -4.14 2.87
N THR A 420 -11.68 -4.81 1.82
CA THR A 420 -13.14 -5.04 1.70
C THR A 420 -13.55 -6.48 1.39
N GLU A 421 -14.75 -6.82 1.88
CA GLU A 421 -15.52 -7.98 1.45
C GLU A 421 -16.09 -7.73 0.03
N ASN A 422 -16.42 -8.79 -0.71
CA ASN A 422 -16.90 -8.70 -2.09
C ASN A 422 -18.29 -8.04 -2.18
N LEU A 423 -18.38 -6.79 -2.63
CA LEU A 423 -19.63 -6.00 -2.60
C LEU A 423 -20.32 -5.83 -3.97
N VAL A 424 -19.59 -5.81 -5.09
CA VAL A 424 -20.18 -5.40 -6.38
C VAL A 424 -21.01 -6.52 -7.02
N GLY A 425 -22.31 -6.27 -7.21
CA GLY A 425 -23.23 -7.15 -7.93
C GLY A 425 -23.45 -8.53 -7.31
N VAL A 426 -22.88 -8.82 -6.14
CA VAL A 426 -22.93 -10.16 -5.52
C VAL A 426 -24.36 -10.56 -5.17
N ALA A 427 -25.16 -9.60 -4.69
CA ALA A 427 -26.57 -9.81 -4.40
C ALA A 427 -27.48 -9.76 -5.64
N TRP A 428 -26.99 -9.19 -6.75
CA TRP A 428 -27.73 -9.10 -8.02
C TRP A 428 -27.70 -10.44 -8.76
N ASP A 429 -26.50 -10.97 -9.01
CA ASP A 429 -26.30 -12.29 -9.58
C ASP A 429 -24.97 -12.87 -9.11
N SER A 430 -25.09 -13.95 -8.32
CA SER A 430 -23.92 -14.64 -7.80
C SER A 430 -23.17 -15.41 -8.90
N SER A 431 -23.83 -15.75 -10.01
CA SER A 431 -23.29 -16.59 -11.08
C SER A 431 -22.68 -15.79 -12.23
N VAL A 432 -21.36 -15.91 -12.37
CA VAL A 432 -20.61 -15.44 -13.54
C VAL A 432 -19.87 -16.61 -14.17
N ASP A 433 -19.82 -16.63 -15.50
CA ASP A 433 -19.03 -17.61 -16.23
C ASP A 433 -17.57 -17.17 -16.29
N THR A 434 -16.76 -17.66 -15.34
CA THR A 434 -15.33 -17.31 -15.27
C THR A 434 -14.52 -17.78 -16.47
N ARG A 435 -15.07 -18.63 -17.35
CA ARG A 435 -14.46 -18.99 -18.64
C ARG A 435 -14.42 -17.82 -19.63
N GLN A 436 -15.17 -16.75 -19.37
CA GLN A 436 -15.10 -15.49 -20.11
C GLN A 436 -13.86 -14.65 -19.76
N ILE A 437 -13.14 -14.99 -18.68
CA ILE A 437 -11.84 -14.37 -18.39
C ILE A 437 -10.84 -14.90 -19.41
N GLU A 438 -10.19 -13.98 -20.11
CA GLU A 438 -9.18 -14.31 -21.11
C GLU A 438 -7.96 -14.98 -20.44
N PRO A 439 -7.37 -16.02 -21.07
CA PRO A 439 -6.20 -16.70 -20.53
C PRO A 439 -4.92 -15.86 -20.62
N GLU A 440 -4.91 -14.82 -21.47
CA GLU A 440 -3.80 -13.87 -21.55
C GLU A 440 -3.76 -12.99 -20.28
N HIS A 441 -2.57 -12.75 -19.74
CA HIS A 441 -2.41 -11.87 -18.58
C HIS A 441 -2.65 -10.40 -18.97
N ALA A 442 -3.31 -9.63 -18.10
CA ALA A 442 -3.67 -8.23 -18.36
C ALA A 442 -2.50 -7.36 -18.83
N VAL A 443 -1.31 -7.53 -18.24
CA VAL A 443 -0.09 -6.81 -18.65
C VAL A 443 0.30 -7.13 -20.10
N SER A 444 0.25 -8.40 -20.51
CA SER A 444 0.56 -8.79 -21.89
C SER A 444 -0.49 -8.26 -22.86
N ALA A 445 -1.77 -8.35 -22.49
CA ALA A 445 -2.87 -7.81 -23.27
C ALA A 445 -2.75 -6.30 -23.45
N LEU A 446 -2.42 -5.56 -22.37
CA LEU A 446 -2.22 -4.10 -22.41
C LEU A 446 -1.10 -3.71 -23.38
N ILE A 447 0.07 -4.37 -23.27
CA ILE A 447 1.20 -4.16 -24.21
C ILE A 447 0.75 -4.42 -25.65
N ARG A 448 0.05 -5.54 -25.88
CA ARG A 448 -0.46 -5.91 -27.21
C ARG A 448 -1.43 -4.87 -27.77
N PHE A 449 -2.47 -4.50 -27.02
CA PHE A 449 -3.46 -3.51 -27.47
C PHE A 449 -2.81 -2.16 -27.81
N VAL A 450 -1.88 -1.69 -26.97
CA VAL A 450 -1.17 -0.42 -27.17
C VAL A 450 -0.24 -0.49 -28.39
N ASN A 451 0.46 -1.61 -28.59
CA ASN A 451 1.37 -1.80 -29.73
C ASN A 451 0.63 -1.99 -31.05
N ASP A 452 -0.54 -2.62 -31.03
CA ASP A 452 -1.39 -2.78 -32.21
C ASP A 452 -2.09 -1.46 -32.59
N ASN A 453 -2.25 -0.54 -31.64
CA ASN A 453 -3.01 0.71 -31.81
C ASN A 453 -2.26 1.94 -31.23
N PRO A 454 -1.02 2.23 -31.66
CA PRO A 454 -0.23 3.33 -31.12
C PRO A 454 -0.92 4.68 -31.35
N GLY A 455 -0.95 5.51 -30.32
CA GLY A 455 -1.55 6.85 -30.31
C GLY A 455 -3.08 6.86 -30.27
N GLN A 456 -3.74 5.70 -30.14
CA GLN A 456 -5.20 5.60 -30.21
C GLN A 456 -5.85 5.24 -28.87
N ILE A 457 -5.21 4.39 -28.08
CA ILE A 457 -5.77 3.87 -26.82
C ILE A 457 -5.75 4.94 -25.73
N THR A 458 -6.91 5.19 -25.13
CA THR A 458 -7.03 5.87 -23.84
C THR A 458 -7.10 4.83 -22.73
N LEU A 459 -6.18 4.90 -21.77
CA LEU A 459 -6.17 4.02 -20.60
C LEU A 459 -6.78 4.76 -19.42
N VAL A 460 -7.74 4.13 -18.73
CA VAL A 460 -8.37 4.69 -17.53
C VAL A 460 -8.06 3.77 -16.35
N CYS A 461 -7.15 4.20 -15.49
CA CYS A 461 -6.70 3.49 -14.30
C CYS A 461 -7.51 3.93 -13.08
N LEU A 462 -8.32 3.02 -12.54
CA LEU A 462 -9.22 3.24 -11.42
C LEU A 462 -8.82 2.46 -10.16
N GLY A 463 -7.87 1.52 -10.29
CA GLY A 463 -7.23 0.81 -9.18
C GLY A 463 -5.73 1.11 -9.05
N PRO A 464 -5.00 0.32 -8.25
CA PRO A 464 -3.54 0.42 -8.15
C PRO A 464 -2.84 0.27 -9.50
N LEU A 465 -1.76 1.03 -9.70
CA LEU A 465 -1.11 1.20 -11.01
C LEU A 465 -0.18 0.04 -11.44
N THR A 466 -0.29 -1.12 -10.77
CA THR A 466 0.64 -2.25 -10.91
C THR A 466 0.68 -2.83 -12.33
N ASN A 467 -0.47 -2.98 -12.98
CA ASN A 467 -0.53 -3.50 -14.34
C ASN A 467 0.22 -2.59 -15.33
N LEU A 468 0.01 -1.27 -15.23
CA LEU A 468 0.69 -0.31 -16.10
C LEU A 468 2.19 -0.22 -15.79
N ALA A 469 2.59 -0.21 -14.52
CA ALA A 469 4.00 -0.20 -14.14
C ALA A 469 4.74 -1.45 -14.67
N LEU A 470 4.14 -2.64 -14.54
CA LEU A 470 4.69 -3.87 -15.12
C LEU A 470 4.75 -3.80 -16.66
N ALA A 471 3.75 -3.21 -17.32
CA ALA A 471 3.77 -3.02 -18.76
C ALA A 471 4.92 -2.10 -19.20
N LEU A 472 5.17 -1.02 -18.48
CA LEU A 472 6.30 -0.11 -18.73
C LEU A 472 7.66 -0.79 -18.52
N ARG A 473 7.75 -1.69 -17.52
CA ARG A 473 8.99 -2.46 -17.27
C ARG A 473 9.26 -3.51 -18.34
N LEU A 474 8.22 -4.08 -18.96
CA LEU A 474 8.36 -5.05 -20.04
C LEU A 474 8.51 -4.39 -21.43
N ASP A 475 7.81 -3.29 -21.68
CA ASP A 475 7.92 -2.47 -22.89
C ASP A 475 7.85 -0.96 -22.53
N PRO A 476 9.01 -0.30 -22.36
CA PRO A 476 9.09 1.11 -22.01
C PRO A 476 8.44 2.07 -23.02
N GLN A 477 8.12 1.61 -24.24
CA GLN A 477 7.43 2.44 -25.24
C GLN A 477 5.93 2.55 -24.98
N VAL A 478 5.33 1.67 -24.18
CA VAL A 478 3.89 1.69 -23.85
C VAL A 478 3.46 3.08 -23.35
N GLY A 479 4.23 3.67 -22.44
CA GLY A 479 3.92 4.98 -21.85
C GLY A 479 3.89 6.13 -22.85
N LYS A 480 4.56 6.00 -24.01
CA LYS A 480 4.57 6.99 -25.09
C LYS A 480 3.55 6.71 -26.19
N LYS A 481 3.12 5.45 -26.31
CA LYS A 481 2.15 4.99 -27.32
C LYS A 481 0.70 5.16 -26.87
N LEU A 482 0.44 5.33 -25.58
CA LEU A 482 -0.89 5.66 -25.09
C LEU A 482 -1.31 7.06 -25.57
N LYS A 483 -2.55 7.20 -26.03
CA LYS A 483 -3.12 8.50 -26.43
C LYS A 483 -3.23 9.39 -25.20
N ASN A 484 -3.87 8.88 -24.15
CA ASN A 484 -4.07 9.53 -22.87
C ASN A 484 -4.11 8.48 -21.76
N VAL A 485 -3.73 8.89 -20.55
CA VAL A 485 -3.87 8.07 -19.34
C VAL A 485 -4.64 8.86 -18.29
N TYR A 486 -5.80 8.36 -17.88
CA TYR A 486 -6.59 8.94 -16.81
C TYR A 486 -6.39 8.11 -15.55
N ILE A 487 -6.02 8.75 -14.44
CA ILE A 487 -5.73 8.08 -13.18
C ILE A 487 -6.65 8.62 -12.10
N LEU A 488 -7.42 7.75 -11.44
CA LEU A 488 -7.97 8.06 -10.12
C LEU A 488 -6.95 7.66 -9.06
N GLY A 489 -6.51 8.64 -8.29
CA GLY A 489 -5.69 8.37 -7.12
C GLY A 489 -4.81 9.55 -6.72
N GLY A 490 -3.99 9.33 -5.70
CA GLY A 490 -3.10 10.34 -5.15
C GLY A 490 -3.84 11.48 -4.45
N ASN A 491 -3.05 12.43 -3.95
CA ASN A 491 -3.52 13.60 -3.23
C ASN A 491 -2.61 14.80 -3.46
N ILE A 492 -3.16 15.99 -3.24
CA ILE A 492 -2.53 17.28 -3.48
C ILE A 492 -2.40 18.13 -2.23
N GLU A 493 -3.25 17.91 -1.22
CA GLU A 493 -3.19 18.58 0.09
C GLU A 493 -2.60 17.66 1.18
N GLY A 494 -2.16 16.46 0.80
CA GLY A 494 -1.61 15.46 1.72
C GLY A 494 -2.66 14.83 2.64
N ARG A 495 -3.94 14.83 2.26
CA ARG A 495 -5.00 14.09 2.95
C ARG A 495 -5.19 12.74 2.29
N GLY A 496 -4.94 11.67 3.03
CA GLY A 496 -5.10 10.31 2.55
C GLY A 496 -6.48 9.72 2.82
N SER A 497 -6.79 8.64 2.10
CA SER A 497 -7.97 7.79 2.33
C SER A 497 -7.59 6.47 3.03
N SER A 498 -6.36 5.99 2.83
CA SER A 498 -5.85 4.75 3.43
C SER A 498 -4.96 5.01 4.64
N THR A 499 -4.09 6.00 4.54
CA THR A 499 -3.30 6.54 5.67
C THR A 499 -3.68 8.01 5.88
N PRO A 500 -3.16 8.70 6.92
CA PRO A 500 -3.40 10.14 7.08
C PRO A 500 -3.01 10.96 5.84
N CYS A 501 -2.06 10.49 5.03
CA CYS A 501 -1.49 11.26 3.92
C CYS A 501 -1.29 10.50 2.61
N ALA A 502 -1.75 9.25 2.50
CA ALA A 502 -1.70 8.49 1.25
C ALA A 502 -3.11 8.03 0.86
N GLU A 503 -3.42 8.26 -0.42
CA GLU A 503 -4.61 7.75 -1.08
C GLU A 503 -4.47 6.24 -1.33
N GLN A 504 -5.56 5.49 -1.26
CA GLN A 504 -5.60 4.03 -1.32
C GLN A 504 -4.89 3.40 -2.51
N ASN A 505 -5.12 3.84 -3.76
CA ASN A 505 -4.48 3.26 -4.94
C ASN A 505 -2.96 3.49 -4.92
N PHE A 506 -2.54 4.70 -4.53
CA PHE A 506 -1.12 5.07 -4.43
C PHE A 506 -0.44 4.41 -3.24
N HIS A 507 -1.14 4.23 -2.12
CA HIS A 507 -0.63 3.55 -0.94
C HIS A 507 -0.51 2.04 -1.15
N PHE A 508 -1.41 1.43 -1.94
CA PHE A 508 -1.39 0.01 -2.21
C PHE A 508 -0.12 -0.40 -2.96
N ASP A 509 0.28 0.37 -3.97
CA ASP A 509 1.53 0.14 -4.72
C ASP A 509 2.26 1.47 -5.03
N PRO A 510 2.98 2.03 -4.04
CA PRO A 510 3.70 3.29 -4.18
C PRO A 510 4.75 3.25 -5.29
N GLU A 511 5.45 2.12 -5.43
CA GLU A 511 6.46 1.91 -6.45
C GLU A 511 5.84 1.99 -7.84
N SER A 512 4.71 1.32 -8.07
CA SER A 512 4.03 1.40 -9.36
C SER A 512 3.57 2.81 -9.69
N ALA A 513 3.00 3.52 -8.72
CA ALA A 513 2.59 4.90 -8.91
C ALA A 513 3.80 5.80 -9.25
N HIS A 514 4.92 5.63 -8.56
CA HIS A 514 6.17 6.34 -8.87
C HIS A 514 6.64 6.11 -10.31
N ILE A 515 6.66 4.85 -10.75
CA ILE A 515 7.07 4.45 -12.11
C ILE A 515 6.16 5.09 -13.15
N VAL A 516 4.83 4.98 -12.97
CA VAL A 516 3.86 5.49 -13.94
C VAL A 516 3.96 7.01 -14.09
N LEU A 517 4.05 7.76 -12.98
CA LEU A 517 4.18 9.22 -13.03
C LEU A 517 5.46 9.69 -13.72
N GLN A 518 6.52 8.87 -13.73
CA GLN A 518 7.79 9.23 -14.36
C GLN A 518 7.90 8.78 -15.81
N GLU A 519 7.33 7.64 -16.16
CA GLU A 519 7.61 6.95 -17.42
C GLU A 519 6.42 6.99 -18.42
N THR A 520 5.31 7.63 -18.06
CA THR A 520 4.11 7.74 -18.92
C THR A 520 3.85 9.18 -19.34
N SER A 521 3.45 9.37 -20.59
CA SER A 521 3.07 10.67 -21.14
C SER A 521 1.54 10.88 -21.12
N ASN A 522 1.09 12.13 -21.19
CA ASN A 522 -0.33 12.51 -21.28
C ASN A 522 -1.19 11.99 -20.12
N ILE A 523 -0.67 12.09 -18.89
CA ILE A 523 -1.42 11.76 -17.68
C ILE A 523 -2.36 12.91 -17.30
N THR A 524 -3.64 12.59 -17.14
CA THR A 524 -4.61 13.39 -16.39
C THR A 524 -4.97 12.66 -15.11
N LEU A 525 -4.64 13.24 -13.96
CA LEU A 525 -4.85 12.65 -12.66
C LEU A 525 -6.00 13.37 -11.94
N LEU A 526 -6.96 12.59 -11.45
CA LEU A 526 -8.05 13.06 -10.61
C LEU A 526 -7.75 12.69 -9.14
N PRO A 527 -7.37 13.66 -8.29
CA PRO A 527 -7.07 13.39 -6.89
C PRO A 527 -8.31 12.98 -6.10
N TYR A 528 -8.12 12.12 -5.10
CA TYR A 528 -9.18 11.69 -4.19
C TYR A 528 -9.85 12.88 -3.46
N GLU A 529 -9.06 13.89 -3.08
CA GLU A 529 -9.55 15.08 -2.37
C GLU A 529 -10.50 15.92 -3.23
N VAL A 530 -10.32 15.92 -4.55
CA VAL A 530 -11.22 16.60 -5.48
C VAL A 530 -12.53 15.85 -5.54
N CYS A 531 -12.50 14.53 -5.68
CA CYS A 531 -13.71 13.70 -5.64
C CYS A 531 -14.50 13.92 -4.34
N SER A 532 -13.81 13.90 -3.19
CA SER A 532 -14.40 14.05 -1.86
C SER A 532 -15.05 15.42 -1.61
N ARG A 533 -14.63 16.46 -2.34
CA ARG A 533 -15.26 17.80 -2.27
C ARG A 533 -16.46 17.95 -3.20
N HIS A 534 -16.55 17.10 -4.23
CA HIS A 534 -17.58 17.13 -5.25
C HIS A 534 -18.63 16.04 -4.97
N VAL A 535 -19.34 16.21 -3.86
CA VAL A 535 -20.31 15.23 -3.35
C VAL A 535 -21.65 15.37 -4.11
N LEU A 536 -22.16 14.26 -4.65
CA LEU A 536 -23.53 14.17 -5.14
C LEU A 536 -24.50 14.32 -3.98
N ALA A 537 -25.53 15.14 -4.17
CA ALA A 537 -26.61 15.25 -3.20
C ALA A 537 -27.23 13.87 -2.94
N GLY A 538 -27.50 13.59 -1.66
CA GLY A 538 -28.03 12.30 -1.23
C GLY A 538 -29.35 11.94 -1.93
N ASP A 539 -30.27 12.89 -2.07
CA ASP A 539 -31.53 12.67 -2.78
C ASP A 539 -31.32 12.31 -4.26
N PHE A 540 -30.33 12.91 -4.93
CA PHE A 540 -29.95 12.54 -6.30
C PHE A 540 -29.42 11.10 -6.32
N PHE A 541 -28.45 10.80 -5.45
CA PHE A 541 -27.91 9.46 -5.26
C PHE A 541 -28.97 8.42 -4.84
N TYR A 542 -30.05 8.82 -4.17
CA TYR A 542 -31.08 7.87 -3.78
C TYR A 542 -32.07 7.65 -4.93
N SER A 543 -32.45 8.72 -5.64
CA SER A 543 -33.35 8.64 -6.79
C SER A 543 -32.80 7.78 -7.93
N TRP A 544 -31.51 7.87 -8.24
CA TRP A 544 -30.91 7.19 -9.40
C TRP A 544 -30.81 5.64 -9.24
N VAL A 545 -30.77 5.12 -8.01
CA VAL A 545 -30.60 3.69 -7.69
C VAL A 545 -31.94 3.04 -7.43
N HIS A 546 -33.00 3.85 -7.26
CA HIS A 546 -34.38 3.40 -7.10
C HIS A 546 -35.21 3.60 -8.37
N LEU A 547 -34.56 3.79 -9.52
CA LEU A 547 -35.25 4.00 -10.80
C LEU A 547 -36.03 2.75 -11.27
N GLY A 548 -35.65 1.56 -10.80
CA GLY A 548 -36.33 0.29 -11.11
C GLY A 548 -35.90 -0.37 -12.43
N THR A 549 -34.87 0.16 -13.10
CA THR A 549 -34.21 -0.50 -14.24
C THR A 549 -33.24 -1.58 -13.77
N VAL A 550 -32.88 -2.52 -14.65
CA VAL A 550 -31.89 -3.57 -14.37
C VAL A 550 -30.57 -2.97 -13.86
N LYS A 551 -30.13 -1.87 -14.49
CA LYS A 551 -28.90 -1.17 -14.14
C LYS A 551 -28.99 -0.44 -12.80
N SER A 552 -30.09 0.26 -12.52
CA SER A 552 -30.29 0.90 -11.21
C SER A 552 -30.34 -0.12 -10.08
N GLU A 553 -31.00 -1.25 -10.31
CA GLU A 553 -31.08 -2.35 -9.36
C GLU A 553 -29.72 -3.01 -9.13
N PHE A 554 -28.91 -3.18 -10.17
CA PHE A 554 -27.53 -3.64 -10.06
C PHE A 554 -26.69 -2.71 -9.17
N VAL A 555 -26.78 -1.39 -9.36
CA VAL A 555 -26.06 -0.42 -8.51
C VAL A 555 -26.57 -0.51 -7.08
N ARG A 556 -27.89 -0.56 -6.88
CA ARG A 556 -28.52 -0.64 -5.55
C ARG A 556 -28.06 -1.86 -4.78
N THR A 557 -28.01 -3.02 -5.42
CA THR A 557 -27.63 -4.31 -4.83
C THR A 557 -26.12 -4.52 -4.70
N SER A 558 -25.31 -3.60 -5.23
CA SER A 558 -23.85 -3.58 -5.02
C SER A 558 -23.43 -3.02 -3.65
N SER A 559 -24.39 -2.58 -2.84
CA SER A 559 -24.19 -2.06 -1.49
C SER A 559 -25.31 -2.54 -0.56
N ASP A 560 -25.06 -2.55 0.74
CA ASP A 560 -26.10 -2.84 1.73
C ASP A 560 -27.00 -1.62 2.02
N GLU A 561 -28.18 -1.87 2.60
CA GLU A 561 -29.17 -0.83 2.90
C GLU A 561 -28.65 0.25 3.87
N ASN A 562 -27.77 -0.12 4.82
CA ASN A 562 -27.18 0.88 5.73
C ASN A 562 -26.23 1.82 4.97
N TRP A 563 -25.46 1.27 4.04
CA TRP A 563 -24.58 2.04 3.17
C TRP A 563 -25.40 2.99 2.29
N LEU A 564 -26.49 2.51 1.67
CA LEU A 564 -27.40 3.35 0.87
C LEU A 564 -28.00 4.49 1.71
N GLN A 565 -28.50 4.20 2.91
CA GLN A 565 -29.07 5.22 3.80
C GLN A 565 -28.03 6.23 4.29
N LEU A 566 -26.80 5.78 4.56
CA LEU A 566 -25.71 6.67 4.95
C LEU A 566 -25.40 7.69 3.84
N HIS A 567 -25.35 7.23 2.60
CA HIS A 567 -25.07 8.08 1.43
C HIS A 567 -26.28 8.91 1.00
N ASN A 568 -27.50 8.44 1.25
CA ASN A 568 -28.69 9.28 1.14
C ASN A 568 -28.62 10.47 2.12
N LYS A 569 -28.10 10.25 3.32
CA LYS A 569 -27.98 11.33 4.32
C LYS A 569 -26.82 12.28 4.07
N ASN A 570 -25.65 11.73 3.70
CA ASN A 570 -24.40 12.49 3.66
C ASN A 570 -23.96 12.87 2.25
N GLY A 571 -24.66 12.39 1.23
CA GLY A 571 -24.22 12.43 -0.16
C GLY A 571 -23.20 11.34 -0.50
N TYR A 572 -22.84 11.25 -1.78
CA TYR A 572 -21.95 10.22 -2.33
C TYR A 572 -20.95 10.80 -3.33
N ALA A 573 -19.72 10.30 -3.31
CA ALA A 573 -18.65 10.73 -4.23
C ALA A 573 -18.01 9.51 -4.90
N PRO A 574 -18.55 9.03 -6.04
CA PRO A 574 -17.98 7.92 -6.80
C PRO A 574 -16.78 8.38 -7.63
N GLY A 575 -15.60 8.42 -6.99
CA GLY A 575 -14.38 8.92 -7.62
C GLY A 575 -14.03 8.20 -8.93
N CYS A 576 -14.20 6.87 -8.98
CA CYS A 576 -13.96 6.11 -10.20
C CYS A 576 -14.86 6.55 -11.36
N ALA A 577 -16.16 6.78 -11.09
CA ALA A 577 -17.10 7.21 -12.10
C ALA A 577 -16.80 8.65 -12.58
N TYR A 578 -16.28 9.51 -11.70
CA TYR A 578 -15.83 10.85 -12.09
C TYR A 578 -14.62 10.81 -13.01
N ALA A 579 -13.62 9.98 -12.70
CA ALA A 579 -12.44 9.81 -13.56
C ALA A 579 -12.84 9.31 -14.95
N MET A 580 -13.77 8.34 -15.02
CA MET A 580 -14.31 7.87 -16.30
C MET A 580 -15.10 8.97 -17.03
N ALA A 581 -15.91 9.75 -16.34
CA ALA A 581 -16.63 10.87 -16.92
C ALA A 581 -15.68 11.91 -17.55
N VAL A 582 -14.60 12.26 -16.84
CA VAL A 582 -13.54 13.15 -17.36
C VAL A 582 -12.81 12.54 -18.57
N ALA A 583 -12.63 11.22 -18.60
CA ALA A 583 -12.04 10.53 -19.74
C ALA A 583 -12.95 10.55 -20.99
N ILE A 584 -14.28 10.52 -20.78
CA ILE A 584 -15.30 10.62 -21.84
C ILE A 584 -15.41 12.07 -22.33
N ASP A 585 -15.58 13.01 -21.41
CA ASP A 585 -15.75 14.43 -21.69
C ASP A 585 -14.78 15.27 -20.84
N ARG A 586 -13.70 15.71 -21.47
CA ARG A 586 -12.67 16.55 -20.84
C ARG A 586 -13.20 17.87 -20.30
N SER A 587 -14.31 18.36 -20.85
CA SER A 587 -14.90 19.63 -20.41
C SER A 587 -15.57 19.53 -19.03
N ILE A 588 -15.66 18.32 -18.45
CA ILE A 588 -16.05 18.11 -17.06
C ILE A 588 -14.98 18.61 -16.10
N ALA A 589 -13.69 18.51 -16.45
CA ALA A 589 -12.61 19.06 -15.64
C ALA A 589 -12.51 20.57 -15.88
N THR A 590 -13.18 21.34 -15.03
CA THR A 590 -13.36 22.80 -15.15
C THR A 590 -12.15 23.61 -14.71
N ASP A 591 -11.32 23.05 -13.84
CA ASP A 591 -10.02 23.61 -13.44
C ASP A 591 -8.97 22.50 -13.45
N GLN A 592 -7.82 22.79 -14.05
CA GLN A 592 -6.73 21.84 -14.23
C GLN A 592 -5.37 22.55 -14.16
N GLU A 593 -4.37 21.89 -13.58
CA GLU A 593 -3.03 22.47 -13.41
C GLU A 593 -1.93 21.48 -13.83
N LEU A 594 -0.97 21.94 -14.64
CA LEU A 594 0.19 21.15 -15.03
C LEU A 594 1.24 21.26 -13.93
N VAL A 595 1.61 20.13 -13.33
CA VAL A 595 2.54 20.09 -12.21
C VAL A 595 3.55 18.97 -12.38
N PHE A 596 4.62 19.06 -11.59
CA PHE A 596 5.51 17.92 -11.38
C PHE A 596 5.08 17.20 -10.10
N ALA A 597 4.97 15.88 -10.14
CA ALA A 597 4.67 15.07 -8.97
C ALA A 597 5.51 13.80 -8.88
N ARG A 598 5.79 13.38 -7.65
CA ARG A 598 6.44 12.11 -7.31
C ARG A 598 5.70 11.43 -6.17
N VAL A 599 6.00 10.16 -5.95
CA VAL A 599 5.48 9.39 -4.81
C VAL A 599 6.59 9.16 -3.81
N GLU A 600 6.31 9.40 -2.53
CA GLU A 600 7.20 9.11 -1.41
C GLU A 600 7.28 7.59 -1.19
N LEU A 601 8.50 7.03 -1.25
CA LEU A 601 8.74 5.58 -1.16
C LEU A 601 9.39 5.18 0.17
N GLY A 602 10.15 6.08 0.83
CA GLY A 602 11.10 5.73 1.90
C GLY A 602 10.72 6.17 3.31
N GLY A 603 9.55 6.78 3.54
CA GLY A 603 9.13 7.31 4.85
C GLY A 603 8.31 6.36 5.73
N THR A 604 8.39 6.52 7.05
CA THR A 604 7.55 5.77 8.02
C THR A 604 6.13 6.31 8.13
N LEU A 605 5.92 7.59 7.83
CA LEU A 605 4.63 8.27 7.94
C LEU A 605 4.00 8.58 6.58
N ALA A 606 4.84 8.91 5.59
CA ALA A 606 4.40 9.50 4.33
C ALA A 606 4.50 8.57 3.11
N ARG A 607 4.88 7.30 3.29
CA ARG A 607 4.95 6.34 2.18
C ARG A 607 3.61 6.25 1.43
N GLY A 608 3.68 6.35 0.10
CA GLY A 608 2.52 6.40 -0.79
C GLY A 608 1.88 7.78 -0.96
N MET A 609 2.36 8.82 -0.26
CA MET A 609 1.92 10.19 -0.50
C MET A 609 2.39 10.67 -1.88
N MET A 610 1.50 11.31 -2.63
CA MET A 610 1.89 12.05 -3.83
C MET A 610 2.38 13.44 -3.41
N VAL A 611 3.65 13.74 -3.68
CA VAL A 611 4.25 15.04 -3.41
C VAL A 611 4.22 15.85 -4.69
N VAL A 612 3.51 16.97 -4.65
CA VAL A 612 3.35 17.89 -5.77
C VAL A 612 4.32 19.05 -5.63
N ASP A 613 5.12 19.25 -6.67
CA ASP A 613 5.99 20.40 -6.84
C ASP A 613 5.27 21.45 -7.70
N TRP A 614 4.52 22.31 -7.02
CA TRP A 614 3.79 23.42 -7.62
C TRP A 614 4.71 24.47 -8.26
N GLY A 615 5.97 24.55 -7.82
CA GLY A 615 6.94 25.50 -8.33
C GLY A 615 7.74 24.99 -9.53
N LEU A 616 7.57 23.71 -9.90
CA LEU A 616 8.37 23.03 -10.93
C LEU A 616 9.89 23.12 -10.67
N VAL A 617 10.28 23.14 -9.40
CA VAL A 617 11.68 23.14 -8.94
C VAL A 617 12.41 21.84 -9.35
N TRP A 618 11.70 20.72 -9.41
CA TRP A 618 12.24 19.39 -9.76
C TRP A 618 12.27 19.13 -11.26
N GLY A 619 11.67 19.99 -12.09
CA GLY A 619 11.73 19.90 -13.54
C GLY A 619 10.40 20.17 -14.23
N LYS A 620 10.30 19.73 -15.49
CA LYS A 620 9.09 19.92 -16.31
C LYS A 620 7.93 19.11 -15.78
N ALA A 621 6.74 19.71 -15.74
CA ALA A 621 5.50 19.04 -15.37
C ALA A 621 5.35 17.66 -16.05
N ASN A 622 5.01 16.64 -15.27
CA ASN A 622 4.80 15.27 -15.73
C ASN A 622 3.32 14.86 -15.72
N ILE A 623 2.46 15.61 -15.02
CA ILE A 623 1.03 15.33 -14.96
C ILE A 623 0.16 16.59 -15.07
N GLN A 624 -1.05 16.41 -15.57
CA GLN A 624 -2.15 17.36 -15.46
C GLN A 624 -3.04 16.92 -14.30
N ILE A 625 -3.16 17.74 -13.25
CA ILE A 625 -4.06 17.49 -12.13
C ILE A 625 -5.39 18.18 -12.36
N VAL A 626 -6.49 17.46 -12.18
CA VAL A 626 -7.84 18.03 -12.12
C VAL A 626 -8.09 18.63 -10.73
N ARG A 627 -8.62 19.85 -10.66
CA ARG A 627 -8.88 20.58 -9.39
C ARG A 627 -10.36 20.84 -9.12
N SER A 628 -11.19 20.88 -10.16
CA SER A 628 -12.64 21.05 -10.05
C SER A 628 -13.39 20.31 -11.16
N LEU A 629 -14.65 19.95 -10.88
CA LEU A 629 -15.51 19.16 -11.75
C LEU A 629 -16.85 19.86 -12.00
N ASP A 630 -17.37 19.74 -13.22
CA ASP A 630 -18.74 20.10 -13.59
C ASP A 630 -19.73 19.02 -13.11
N MET A 631 -20.35 19.27 -11.96
CA MET A 631 -21.30 18.33 -11.37
C MET A 631 -22.58 18.15 -12.18
N GLY A 632 -23.02 19.16 -12.92
CA GLY A 632 -24.23 19.05 -13.74
C GLY A 632 -24.05 18.04 -14.86
N LYS A 633 -22.91 18.09 -15.56
CA LYS A 633 -22.56 17.12 -16.60
C LYS A 633 -22.38 15.71 -16.04
N ILE A 634 -21.70 15.58 -14.90
CA ILE A 634 -21.51 14.29 -14.22
C ILE A 634 -22.87 13.68 -13.85
N GLN A 635 -23.76 14.46 -13.22
CA GLN A 635 -25.10 14.01 -12.85
C GLN A 635 -25.90 13.56 -14.08
N GLY A 636 -25.85 14.33 -15.18
CA GLY A 636 -26.48 13.96 -16.44
C GLY A 636 -25.97 12.64 -17.00
N MET A 637 -24.65 12.42 -16.98
CA MET A 637 -24.04 11.18 -17.44
C MET A 637 -24.45 9.97 -16.58
N LEU A 638 -24.43 10.11 -15.26
CA LEU A 638 -24.76 9.02 -14.34
C LEU A 638 -26.26 8.69 -14.33
N ALA A 639 -27.13 9.69 -14.52
CA ALA A 639 -28.56 9.46 -14.70
C ALA A 639 -28.85 8.72 -16.01
N ALA A 640 -28.25 9.14 -17.12
CA ALA A 640 -28.41 8.48 -18.42
C ALA A 640 -27.89 7.03 -18.41
N MET A 641 -26.81 6.76 -17.67
CA MET A 641 -26.23 5.42 -17.53
C MET A 641 -27.24 4.38 -17.03
N VAL A 642 -28.10 4.74 -16.07
CA VAL A 642 -29.06 3.80 -15.45
C VAL A 642 -30.43 3.78 -16.14
N GLN A 643 -30.71 4.70 -17.06
CA GLN A 643 -31.93 4.69 -17.86
C GLN A 643 -31.86 3.61 -18.96
N ASP A 644 -32.95 2.92 -19.24
CA ASP A 644 -33.04 1.99 -20.37
C ASP A 644 -33.47 2.74 -21.64
N GLU A 645 -32.96 2.33 -22.80
CA GLU A 645 -33.30 2.94 -24.11
C GLU A 645 -34.82 2.92 -24.38
N ALA A 646 -35.56 1.96 -23.80
CA ALA A 646 -37.02 1.88 -23.93
C ALA A 646 -37.78 3.06 -23.27
N ILE A 647 -37.15 3.81 -22.37
CA ILE A 647 -37.76 5.01 -21.74
C ILE A 647 -37.53 6.27 -22.59
N LEU A 648 -36.58 6.25 -23.54
CA LEU A 648 -36.31 7.36 -24.46
C LEU A 648 -37.37 7.49 -25.57
N GLU A 649 -38.23 6.48 -25.79
CA GLU A 649 -39.35 6.57 -26.74
C GLU A 649 -40.66 7.07 -26.12
N GLN A 650 -40.72 7.27 -24.79
CA GLN A 650 -41.92 7.73 -24.08
C GLN A 650 -41.84 9.15 -23.50
N TYR A 651 -40.77 9.90 -23.78
CA TYR A 651 -40.63 11.30 -23.37
C TYR A 651 -40.31 12.24 -24.53
#